data_AF-A0A7V9UIH8-F1
#
_entry.id   AF-A0A7V9UIH8-F1
#
_cell.length_a   1.000
_cell.length_b   1.000
_cell.length_c   1.000
_cell.angle_alpha   90.00
_cell.angle_beta   90.00
_cell.angle_gamma   90.00
#
_symmetry.space_group_name_H-M   'P 1'
#
loop_
_entity.id
_entity.type
_entity.pdbx_description
1 polymer ?
#
loop_
_entity_poly.entity_id
_entity_poly.type
_entity_poly.pdbx_seq_one_letter_code
_entity_poly.pdbx_strand_id
1 'polypeptide(L)'
;MSTSWHAQLKKILIGRLGAKEGEKLASKYKGSFHFNYMDTNSPDVAGMDIRIIETLSPDKRVASSIYSSQEHPEYPIHLRIFQWERSITLSDILPMLENFDLCVNNLRSEVVKHSQGINVWISDFSLAYRNGPINIETVKELFQDAFIQVLTGNAENDDFNKLILGASLSWREATILRAYTKYLRQVGFRFTQVYIERALAAHAEITKELIALFLVRHDPELHNKRDKKTKEIEDHITHLLESVISLDEDRIFQHLLDLSRATVRTNYFQLDANGKNKSYLSFKFNSPAIPDLPLPVPMVEVYIYAPHVEGIHLRNTLVSRGGIRWSDRHEDYRTEILGLMKAQKVKNAVIVPSGAKGGFVAKMLTVNAPRELIQSEIIKCYQCFIRGLLDLTDNLVDGKFISPKDVVCYDDTDPYLVVAADKGTSAFSDIANALSKEYNFWLGDAFASGGSAGYDHKKMGITARGAWESIKRHFRELDIDVLNTDITVVGIGDMSGDVFGNGMLYSKHINLLAAFDHRHIFLDPNPDAKISYAERHRLFNLSTSSWEDYNPALISPGGGVYKRSLKSIVLSPQIKIALDTTKDSMSPNELIRAILKAPVDLFFNGGIGTYVKASTETHADVGDRTNEYCRIDGSELCCRVVAEGGNLGCTQRGRIEYALKGGLINADFIDNSAGVDCSDHEVNLKILLDQEIRVGKLTNKARNGLLSSLTQEIAALVLKDNYAQAFSISFAAQHSNVTIGRHQQYVQVLEKTGTLNRTVEFLPTDNEFLERKNANLGLTRPELAVLLAYTKIQIKSMILDSNLQEDPYLYDIASTAFPPIMQKKYGKILRNHPLFREILATQLSNKIVNEMGFTFTYRMQLETGANIEEIVRAFIAASKIFKAEELSKVVEALGYKVSLDTQYEMYYHIRTVVNLATRWFLHSRHLRKDLGKLIDQFSVRLEDLKDIIPVLMDGQAKLYLSTINESFLSKGLPAELALTIASYRSIHTSLNIIEIATQHKYELNLTAKVYFLIGEKINLLWMRDKIGTDLRQGYWDELARLTLRDELDSAHRALTISTLKQRNKMTDPLEIVNNWLSKNQLSLERWQSLMTKLQNNPNIDYVMFFIAIRELVNVIKRS
;
A
#
# COMPACT_ATOMS: atom_id res chain seq x y z
N MET A 1 -54.90 8.09 58.15
CA MET A 1 -53.91 9.04 57.59
C MET A 1 -53.85 9.02 56.05
N SER A 2 -54.08 7.91 55.33
CA SER A 2 -53.90 7.86 53.85
C SER A 2 -54.88 8.70 53.01
N THR A 3 -56.08 9.01 53.51
CA THR A 3 -57.06 9.87 52.81
C THR A 3 -56.62 11.34 52.70
N SER A 4 -55.80 11.83 53.63
CA SER A 4 -55.24 13.19 53.60
C SER A 4 -54.17 13.35 52.52
N TRP A 5 -53.28 12.35 52.38
CA TRP A 5 -52.16 12.37 51.43
C TRP A 5 -52.63 12.43 49.97
N HIS A 6 -53.59 11.57 49.59
CA HIS A 6 -54.14 11.55 48.23
C HIS A 6 -54.91 12.84 47.88
N ALA A 7 -55.61 13.44 48.85
CA ALA A 7 -56.29 14.71 48.66
C ALA A 7 -55.29 15.87 48.42
N GLN A 8 -54.18 15.87 49.16
CA GLN A 8 -53.08 16.82 48.94
C GLN A 8 -52.40 16.60 47.59
N LEU A 9 -52.11 15.35 47.20
CA LEU A 9 -51.55 15.02 45.88
C LEU A 9 -52.47 15.52 44.75
N LYS A 10 -53.79 15.28 44.87
CA LYS A 10 -54.78 15.80 43.91
C LYS A 10 -54.69 17.33 43.78
N LYS A 11 -54.60 18.04 44.90
CA LYS A 11 -54.46 19.51 44.91
C LYS A 11 -53.16 19.97 44.23
N ILE A 12 -52.05 19.27 44.46
CA ILE A 12 -50.74 19.57 43.85
C ILE A 12 -50.77 19.33 42.33
N LEU A 13 -51.32 18.19 41.89
CA LEU A 13 -51.43 17.88 40.46
C LEU A 13 -52.33 18.89 39.73
N ILE A 14 -53.46 19.27 40.32
CA ILE A 14 -54.35 20.32 39.77
C ILE A 14 -53.63 21.67 39.73
N GLY A 15 -52.92 22.04 40.80
CA GLY A 15 -52.18 23.30 40.87
C GLY A 15 -51.06 23.41 39.84
N ARG A 16 -50.36 22.29 39.55
CA ARG A 16 -49.22 22.27 38.61
C ARG A 16 -49.61 22.07 37.15
N LEU A 17 -50.66 21.29 36.87
CA LEU A 17 -51.00 20.83 35.51
C LEU A 17 -52.36 21.35 35.02
N GLY A 18 -53.07 22.14 35.84
CA GLY A 18 -54.43 22.60 35.58
C GLY A 18 -55.49 21.57 35.97
N ALA A 19 -56.74 22.02 36.13
CA ALA A 19 -57.83 21.19 36.66
C ALA A 19 -58.08 19.90 35.86
N LYS A 20 -58.13 20.01 34.52
CA LYS A 20 -58.46 18.87 33.64
C LYS A 20 -57.41 17.75 33.68
N GLU A 21 -56.13 18.09 33.46
CA GLU A 21 -55.05 17.09 33.41
C GLU A 21 -54.64 16.64 34.82
N GLY A 22 -54.68 17.56 35.80
CA GLY A 22 -54.43 17.25 37.20
C GLY A 22 -55.46 16.28 37.80
N GLU A 23 -56.75 16.44 37.51
CA GLU A 23 -57.78 15.47 37.96
C GLU A 23 -57.66 14.12 37.28
N LYS A 24 -57.34 14.10 35.99
CA LYS A 24 -57.08 12.87 35.23
C LYS A 24 -55.93 12.08 35.85
N LEU A 25 -54.78 12.70 36.09
CA LEU A 25 -53.63 12.04 36.70
C LEU A 25 -53.89 11.66 38.17
N ALA A 26 -54.53 12.53 38.96
CA ALA A 26 -54.89 12.19 40.33
C ALA A 26 -55.82 10.97 40.42
N SER A 27 -56.73 10.82 39.44
CA SER A 27 -57.61 9.65 39.34
C SER A 27 -56.85 8.41 38.87
N LYS A 28 -55.94 8.58 37.91
CA LYS A 28 -55.04 7.53 37.39
C LYS A 28 -54.18 6.91 38.49
N TYR A 29 -53.66 7.72 39.43
CA TYR A 29 -52.72 7.28 40.46
C TYR A 29 -53.33 7.04 41.86
N LYS A 30 -54.65 7.14 42.02
CA LYS A 30 -55.36 7.11 43.33
C LYS A 30 -55.12 5.85 44.18
N GLY A 31 -54.68 4.75 43.57
CA GLY A 31 -54.34 3.49 44.26
C GLY A 31 -52.98 2.93 43.87
N SER A 32 -52.12 3.75 43.27
CA SER A 32 -50.87 3.31 42.64
C SER A 32 -49.68 3.25 43.60
N PHE A 33 -49.72 4.02 44.69
CA PHE A 33 -48.62 4.12 45.65
C PHE A 33 -48.83 3.19 46.85
N HIS A 34 -47.80 2.42 47.20
CA HIS A 34 -47.81 1.56 48.39
C HIS A 34 -47.73 2.40 49.68
N PHE A 35 -48.11 1.80 50.81
CA PHE A 35 -48.09 2.49 52.11
C PHE A 35 -46.69 3.03 52.47
N ASN A 36 -45.65 2.22 52.26
CA ASN A 36 -44.25 2.60 52.53
C ASN A 36 -43.80 3.84 51.75
N TYR A 37 -44.18 3.92 50.47
CA TYR A 37 -43.92 5.11 49.65
C TYR A 37 -44.59 6.36 50.25
N MET A 38 -45.87 6.27 50.64
CA MET A 38 -46.61 7.42 51.20
C MET A 38 -46.11 7.86 52.58
N ASP A 39 -45.54 6.96 53.36
CA ASP A 39 -44.98 7.24 54.69
C ASP A 39 -43.65 8.01 54.58
N THR A 40 -42.88 7.74 53.51
CA THR A 40 -41.53 8.29 53.30
C THR A 40 -41.45 9.43 52.29
N ASN A 41 -42.51 9.69 51.51
CA ASN A 41 -42.55 10.73 50.47
C ASN A 41 -43.73 11.68 50.66
N SER A 42 -43.45 12.98 50.53
CA SER A 42 -44.49 14.00 50.53
C SER A 42 -45.36 13.93 49.25
N PRO A 43 -46.61 14.41 49.29
CA PRO A 43 -47.44 14.52 48.08
C PRO A 43 -46.82 15.36 46.97
N ASP A 44 -45.91 16.28 47.30
CA ASP A 44 -45.22 17.12 46.33
C ASP A 44 -44.22 16.32 45.49
N VAL A 45 -43.42 15.49 46.16
CA VAL A 45 -42.49 14.53 45.57
C VAL A 45 -43.24 13.55 44.67
N ALA A 46 -44.35 13.00 45.14
CA ALA A 46 -45.20 12.11 44.32
C ALA A 46 -45.74 12.80 43.06
N GLY A 47 -46.08 14.09 43.14
CA GLY A 47 -46.47 14.88 41.98
C GLY A 47 -45.33 15.05 40.96
N MET A 48 -44.08 15.17 41.41
CA MET A 48 -42.91 15.20 40.53
C MET A 48 -42.65 13.84 39.89
N ASP A 49 -42.68 12.76 40.68
CA ASP A 49 -42.50 11.39 40.23
C ASP A 49 -43.51 11.02 39.14
N ILE A 50 -44.79 11.35 39.33
CA ILE A 50 -45.84 11.11 38.32
C ILE A 50 -45.46 11.73 36.96
N ARG A 51 -44.91 12.95 36.93
CA ARG A 51 -44.52 13.57 35.64
C ARG A 51 -43.43 12.78 34.93
N ILE A 52 -42.49 12.21 35.68
CA ILE A 52 -41.40 11.40 35.11
C ILE A 52 -41.95 10.05 34.65
N ILE A 53 -42.79 9.41 35.47
CA ILE A 53 -43.46 8.14 35.15
C ILE A 53 -44.26 8.26 33.86
N GLU A 54 -45.01 9.36 33.66
CA GLU A 54 -45.76 9.60 32.41
C GLU A 54 -44.86 9.75 31.17
N THR A 55 -43.55 9.96 31.32
CA THR A 55 -42.61 9.98 30.18
C THR A 55 -42.11 8.60 29.79
N LEU A 56 -42.33 7.58 30.62
CA LEU A 56 -41.87 6.22 30.34
C LEU A 56 -42.80 5.51 29.36
N SER A 57 -42.22 4.61 28.57
CA SER A 57 -42.94 3.77 27.61
C SER A 57 -42.16 2.48 27.34
N PRO A 58 -42.73 1.52 26.58
CA PRO A 58 -42.00 0.35 26.12
C PRO A 58 -40.71 0.70 25.34
N ASP A 59 -40.67 1.87 24.68
CA ASP A 59 -39.52 2.37 23.93
C ASP A 59 -38.59 3.27 24.77
N LYS A 60 -39.10 3.90 25.84
CA LYS A 60 -38.35 4.69 26.81
C LYS A 60 -38.52 4.09 28.21
N ARG A 61 -37.78 3.02 28.48
CA ARG A 61 -37.98 2.20 29.69
C ARG A 61 -37.35 2.76 30.95
N VAL A 62 -36.45 3.74 30.85
CA VAL A 62 -35.76 4.31 32.01
C VAL A 62 -35.77 5.83 31.94
N ALA A 63 -35.92 6.45 33.12
CA ALA A 63 -35.69 7.86 33.34
C ALA A 63 -34.98 8.05 34.69
N SER A 64 -34.28 9.17 34.87
CA SER A 64 -33.58 9.48 36.12
C SER A 64 -33.86 10.92 36.57
N SER A 65 -33.78 11.16 37.88
CA SER A 65 -33.88 12.48 38.51
C SER A 65 -32.82 12.63 39.58
N ILE A 66 -31.86 13.54 39.37
CA ILE A 66 -30.92 13.93 40.42
C ILE A 66 -31.39 15.25 41.07
N TYR A 67 -31.37 15.31 42.38
CA TYR A 67 -31.82 16.47 43.14
C TYR A 67 -31.08 16.58 44.48
N SER A 68 -31.11 17.77 45.08
CA SER A 68 -30.64 17.95 46.44
C SER A 68 -31.81 17.92 47.43
N SER A 69 -31.73 17.09 48.47
CA SER A 69 -32.76 16.97 49.50
C SER A 69 -32.42 17.84 50.71
N GLN A 70 -33.37 18.70 51.13
CA GLN A 70 -33.28 19.42 52.39
C GLN A 70 -33.75 18.59 53.59
N GLU A 71 -34.49 17.50 53.34
CA GLU A 71 -35.03 16.61 54.39
C GLU A 71 -33.96 15.64 54.93
N HIS A 72 -32.86 15.46 54.20
CA HIS A 72 -31.76 14.55 54.53
C HIS A 72 -30.39 15.26 54.43
N PRO A 73 -30.08 16.20 55.35
CA PRO A 73 -28.87 17.04 55.26
C PRO A 73 -27.55 16.27 55.40
N GLU A 74 -27.56 15.05 55.95
CA GLU A 74 -26.36 14.20 56.07
C GLU A 74 -25.88 13.67 54.71
N TYR A 75 -26.82 13.36 53.80
CA TYR A 75 -26.55 12.92 52.42
C TYR A 75 -27.44 13.70 51.46
N PRO A 76 -27.09 14.96 51.15
CA PRO A 76 -28.01 15.89 50.50
C PRO A 76 -28.22 15.59 49.02
N ILE A 77 -27.48 14.68 48.38
CA ILE A 77 -27.61 14.38 46.94
C ILE A 77 -28.39 13.09 46.78
N HIS A 78 -29.44 13.13 45.96
CA HIS A 78 -30.30 11.97 45.70
C HIS A 78 -30.45 11.73 44.20
N LEU A 79 -30.40 10.47 43.80
CA LEU A 79 -30.69 10.01 42.44
C LEU A 79 -31.87 9.04 42.46
N ARG A 80 -32.98 9.43 41.85
CA ARG A 80 -34.10 8.52 41.53
C ARG A 80 -33.94 7.95 40.14
N ILE A 81 -34.13 6.65 40.03
CA ILE A 81 -34.20 5.92 38.76
C ILE A 81 -35.59 5.30 38.65
N PHE A 82 -36.27 5.59 37.56
CA PHE A 82 -37.61 5.10 37.25
C PHE A 82 -37.52 4.07 36.13
N GLN A 83 -38.03 2.87 36.36
CA GLN A 83 -37.82 1.73 35.47
C GLN A 83 -39.16 1.05 35.11
N TRP A 84 -39.41 0.91 33.81
CA TRP A 84 -40.62 0.32 33.25
C TRP A 84 -40.58 -1.22 33.32
N GLU A 85 -41.52 -1.80 34.06
CA GLU A 85 -41.78 -3.24 34.29
C GLU A 85 -40.69 -4.05 34.99
N ARG A 86 -39.42 -3.86 34.63
CA ARG A 86 -38.26 -4.58 35.18
C ARG A 86 -37.31 -3.63 35.89
N SER A 87 -36.93 -3.98 37.12
CA SER A 87 -35.84 -3.30 37.81
C SER A 87 -34.49 -3.73 37.26
N ILE A 88 -33.55 -2.79 37.21
CA ILE A 88 -32.14 -3.07 36.88
C ILE A 88 -31.44 -3.53 38.15
N THR A 89 -30.50 -4.48 38.03
CA THR A 89 -29.82 -5.03 39.20
C THR A 89 -28.87 -4.01 39.81
N LEU A 90 -28.68 -4.08 41.13
CA LEU A 90 -27.74 -3.21 41.83
C LEU A 90 -26.30 -3.40 41.36
N SER A 91 -25.93 -4.63 41.03
CA SER A 91 -24.63 -4.97 40.46
C SER A 91 -24.35 -4.24 39.14
N ASP A 92 -25.39 -3.83 38.40
CA ASP A 92 -25.21 -3.06 37.16
C ASP A 92 -25.10 -1.55 37.42
N ILE A 93 -25.87 -1.02 38.39
CA ILE A 93 -25.94 0.43 38.66
C ILE A 93 -24.79 0.93 39.52
N LEU A 94 -24.41 0.21 40.58
CA LEU A 94 -23.39 0.68 41.52
C LEU A 94 -22.04 1.00 40.85
N PRO A 95 -21.49 0.14 39.96
CA PRO A 95 -20.26 0.46 39.24
C PRO A 95 -20.40 1.71 38.36
N MET A 96 -21.59 1.97 37.79
CA MET A 96 -21.82 3.19 37.01
C MET A 96 -21.67 4.42 37.88
N LEU A 97 -22.33 4.46 39.04
CA LEU A 97 -22.27 5.59 39.96
C LEU A 97 -20.84 5.82 40.48
N GLU A 98 -20.11 4.76 40.80
CA GLU A 98 -18.70 4.86 41.20
C GLU A 98 -17.82 5.47 40.11
N ASN A 99 -18.04 5.12 38.84
CA ASN A 99 -17.32 5.70 37.70
C ASN A 99 -17.69 7.17 37.43
N PHE A 100 -18.81 7.67 37.97
CA PHE A 100 -19.11 9.12 38.04
C PHE A 100 -18.50 9.80 39.28
N ASP A 101 -17.69 9.09 40.06
CA ASP A 101 -17.10 9.53 41.32
C ASP A 101 -18.12 9.75 42.46
N LEU A 102 -19.23 9.01 42.41
CA LEU A 102 -20.29 9.01 43.41
C LEU A 102 -20.19 7.78 44.30
N CYS A 103 -20.29 8.00 45.61
CA CYS A 103 -20.50 6.96 46.62
C CYS A 103 -21.99 6.79 46.88
N VAL A 104 -22.45 5.54 47.00
CA VAL A 104 -23.81 5.23 47.45
C VAL A 104 -23.81 4.97 48.95
N ASN A 105 -24.56 5.78 49.70
CA ASN A 105 -24.68 5.65 51.16
C ASN A 105 -25.90 4.82 51.57
N ASN A 106 -26.99 4.94 50.82
CA ASN A 106 -28.24 4.22 51.07
C ASN A 106 -29.03 4.05 49.77
N LEU A 107 -29.89 3.04 49.74
CA LEU A 107 -30.82 2.76 48.65
C LEU A 107 -32.21 2.47 49.22
N ARG A 108 -33.23 3.09 48.62
CA ARG A 108 -34.63 2.72 48.82
C ARG A 108 -35.23 2.32 47.48
N SER A 109 -35.99 1.23 47.45
CA SER A 109 -36.65 0.74 46.23
C SER A 109 -38.14 0.56 46.51
N GLU A 110 -38.97 1.17 45.67
CA GLU A 110 -40.43 1.20 45.78
C GLU A 110 -41.06 0.83 44.43
N VAL A 111 -42.30 0.33 44.45
CA VAL A 111 -43.05 0.01 43.23
C VAL A 111 -44.33 0.84 43.16
N VAL A 112 -44.49 1.54 42.05
CA VAL A 112 -45.73 2.24 41.70
C VAL A 112 -46.50 1.41 40.69
N LYS A 113 -47.72 1.01 41.05
CA LYS A 113 -48.63 0.25 40.19
C LYS A 113 -49.43 1.19 39.32
N HIS A 114 -49.06 1.32 38.06
CA HIS A 114 -49.78 2.14 37.09
C HIS A 114 -51.18 1.56 36.81
N SER A 115 -52.16 2.41 36.51
CA SER A 115 -53.58 2.04 36.35
C SER A 115 -53.88 1.03 35.22
N GLN A 116 -52.92 0.76 34.35
CA GLN A 116 -53.01 -0.20 33.24
C GLN A 116 -52.33 -1.56 33.56
N GLY A 117 -51.97 -1.83 34.82
CA GLY A 117 -51.30 -3.08 35.22
C GLY A 117 -49.78 -3.09 34.99
N ILE A 118 -49.20 -1.95 34.62
CA ILE A 118 -47.75 -1.75 34.46
C ILE A 118 -47.13 -1.43 35.81
N ASN A 119 -46.01 -2.06 36.14
CA ASN A 119 -45.24 -1.72 37.33
C ASN A 119 -44.11 -0.76 36.96
N VAL A 120 -43.97 0.34 37.70
CA VAL A 120 -42.80 1.22 37.60
C VAL A 120 -42.02 1.14 38.89
N TRP A 121 -40.78 0.70 38.79
CA TRP A 121 -39.86 0.61 39.92
C TRP A 121 -39.17 1.95 40.10
N ILE A 122 -39.16 2.46 41.32
CA ILE A 122 -38.47 3.70 41.70
C ILE A 122 -37.37 3.32 42.67
N SER A 123 -36.12 3.53 42.27
CA SER A 123 -34.95 3.34 43.13
C SER A 123 -34.35 4.70 43.47
N ASP A 124 -34.35 5.08 44.75
CA ASP A 124 -33.80 6.33 45.27
C ASP A 124 -32.47 6.04 45.99
N PHE A 125 -31.38 6.53 45.43
CA PHE A 125 -30.03 6.41 45.95
C PHE A 125 -29.64 7.70 46.65
N SER A 126 -29.23 7.64 47.93
CA SER A 126 -28.55 8.76 48.58
C SER A 126 -27.06 8.69 48.28
N LEU A 127 -26.51 9.78 47.75
CA LEU A 127 -25.19 9.83 47.16
C LEU A 127 -24.29 10.85 47.88
N ALA A 128 -22.98 10.58 47.83
CA ALA A 128 -21.94 11.55 48.19
C ALA A 128 -20.92 11.66 47.04
N TYR A 129 -20.51 12.88 46.71
CA TYR A 129 -19.44 13.11 45.74
C TYR A 129 -18.08 13.05 46.45
N ARG A 130 -17.11 12.30 45.89
CA ARG A 130 -15.83 12.03 46.57
C ARG A 130 -14.89 13.23 46.61
N ASN A 131 -14.95 14.10 45.61
CA ASN A 131 -14.00 15.22 45.44
C ASN A 131 -14.52 16.57 45.98
N GLY A 132 -15.30 16.55 47.06
CA GLY A 132 -15.72 17.75 47.79
C GLY A 132 -17.17 18.20 47.51
N PRO A 133 -17.54 19.46 47.82
CA PRO A 133 -18.90 19.94 47.60
C PRO A 133 -19.17 20.14 46.10
N ILE A 134 -20.29 19.61 45.61
CA ILE A 134 -20.71 19.76 44.22
C ILE A 134 -22.01 20.57 44.12
N ASN A 135 -22.07 21.49 43.17
CA ASN A 135 -23.31 22.19 42.85
C ASN A 135 -24.11 21.34 41.85
N ILE A 136 -25.12 20.61 42.35
CA ILE A 136 -25.94 19.74 41.51
C ILE A 136 -26.68 20.52 40.42
N GLU A 137 -27.15 21.74 40.69
CA GLU A 137 -27.94 22.50 39.71
C GLU A 137 -27.13 22.84 38.44
N THR A 138 -25.80 22.94 38.52
CA THR A 138 -24.96 23.21 37.34
C THR A 138 -24.65 21.98 36.49
N VAL A 139 -24.71 20.78 37.08
CA VAL A 139 -24.32 19.52 36.42
C VAL A 139 -25.48 18.54 36.25
N LYS A 140 -26.67 18.87 36.78
CA LYS A 140 -27.86 18.02 36.80
C LYS A 140 -28.22 17.45 35.43
N GLU A 141 -28.36 18.32 34.43
CA GLU A 141 -28.74 17.89 33.08
C GLU A 141 -27.64 17.04 32.41
N LEU A 142 -26.37 17.45 32.57
CA LEU A 142 -25.21 16.71 32.05
C LEU A 142 -25.12 15.31 32.64
N PHE A 143 -25.27 15.19 33.96
CA PHE A 143 -25.25 13.92 34.67
C PHE A 143 -26.43 13.04 34.28
N GLN A 144 -27.66 13.57 34.25
CA GLN A 144 -28.85 12.78 33.90
C GLN A 144 -28.76 12.23 32.48
N ASP A 145 -28.34 13.05 31.50
CA ASP A 145 -28.15 12.56 30.13
C ASP A 145 -27.03 11.51 30.08
N ALA A 146 -25.86 11.81 30.64
CA ALA A 146 -24.72 10.88 30.68
C ALA A 146 -25.10 9.54 31.31
N PHE A 147 -25.79 9.56 32.45
CA PHE A 147 -26.25 8.36 33.15
C PHE A 147 -27.16 7.51 32.26
N ILE A 148 -28.12 8.12 31.56
CA ILE A 148 -29.01 7.39 30.65
C ILE A 148 -28.23 6.83 29.45
N GLN A 149 -27.28 7.56 28.88
CA GLN A 149 -26.46 7.05 27.78
C GLN A 149 -25.58 5.87 28.19
N VAL A 150 -24.95 5.93 29.37
CA VAL A 150 -24.15 4.82 29.92
C VAL A 150 -25.04 3.60 30.20
N LEU A 151 -26.20 3.83 30.82
CA LEU A 151 -27.15 2.76 31.16
C LEU A 151 -27.72 2.05 29.92
N THR A 152 -27.92 2.79 28.83
CA THR A 152 -28.43 2.24 27.56
C THR A 152 -27.33 1.70 26.65
N GLY A 153 -26.05 1.81 27.05
CA GLY A 153 -24.90 1.33 26.28
C GLY A 153 -24.45 2.24 25.12
N ASN A 154 -24.98 3.47 25.06
CA ASN A 154 -24.58 4.49 24.08
C ASN A 154 -23.30 5.25 24.48
N ALA A 155 -22.85 5.09 25.74
CA ALA A 155 -21.58 5.58 26.26
C ALA A 155 -20.92 4.50 27.14
N GLU A 156 -19.59 4.52 27.25
CA GLU A 156 -18.84 3.55 28.05
C GLU A 156 -18.93 3.84 29.56
N ASN A 157 -18.90 2.77 30.35
CA ASN A 157 -18.88 2.85 31.81
C ASN A 157 -17.44 2.74 32.34
N ASP A 158 -16.71 3.86 32.33
CA ASP A 158 -15.33 3.96 32.82
C ASP A 158 -15.07 5.30 33.54
N ASP A 159 -13.85 5.49 34.03
CA ASP A 159 -13.47 6.62 34.89
C ASP A 159 -13.44 7.97 34.15
N PHE A 160 -13.56 8.02 32.81
CA PHE A 160 -13.81 9.28 32.10
C PHE A 160 -15.16 9.92 32.51
N ASN A 161 -16.11 9.12 33.03
CA ASN A 161 -17.40 9.63 33.50
C ASN A 161 -17.26 10.57 34.72
N LYS A 162 -16.12 10.51 35.44
CA LYS A 162 -15.80 11.46 36.52
C LYS A 162 -15.73 12.90 36.02
N LEU A 163 -15.35 13.11 34.76
CA LEU A 163 -15.22 14.44 34.15
C LEU A 163 -16.57 15.14 33.95
N ILE A 164 -17.68 14.40 33.95
CA ILE A 164 -19.02 14.98 33.87
C ILE A 164 -19.31 15.87 35.08
N LEU A 165 -18.99 15.35 36.26
CA LEU A 165 -19.18 16.08 37.52
C LEU A 165 -17.97 16.97 37.83
N GLY A 166 -16.75 16.46 37.67
CA GLY A 166 -15.52 17.15 38.06
C GLY A 166 -15.11 18.30 37.12
N ALA A 167 -15.37 18.18 35.82
CA ALA A 167 -15.00 19.19 34.83
C ALA A 167 -16.22 19.84 34.12
N SER A 168 -17.44 19.50 34.57
CA SER A 168 -18.71 19.98 33.97
C SER A 168 -18.81 19.72 32.46
N LEU A 169 -18.35 18.54 32.03
CA LEU A 169 -18.42 18.11 30.63
C LEU A 169 -19.71 17.33 30.35
N SER A 170 -20.16 17.34 29.11
CA SER A 170 -21.13 16.37 28.58
C SER A 170 -20.47 15.02 28.31
N TRP A 171 -21.28 13.96 28.21
CA TRP A 171 -20.77 12.62 27.87
C TRP A 171 -20.11 12.58 26.49
N ARG A 172 -20.56 13.43 25.54
CA ARG A 172 -19.93 13.53 24.21
C ARG A 172 -18.56 14.19 24.28
N GLU A 173 -18.40 15.22 25.11
CA GLU A 173 -17.10 15.87 25.32
C GLU A 173 -16.12 14.91 26.02
N ALA A 174 -16.56 14.22 27.08
CA ALA A 174 -15.76 13.18 27.72
C ALA A 174 -15.36 12.07 26.73
N THR A 175 -16.23 11.76 25.75
CA THR A 175 -15.94 10.76 24.70
C THR A 175 -14.81 11.19 23.76
N ILE A 176 -14.56 12.49 23.56
CA ILE A 176 -13.40 12.96 22.78
C ILE A 176 -12.10 12.55 23.48
N LEU A 177 -11.97 12.85 24.77
CA LEU A 177 -10.79 12.50 25.58
C LEU A 177 -10.62 10.98 25.71
N ARG A 178 -11.74 10.27 25.85
CA ARG A 178 -11.75 8.80 25.83
C ARG A 178 -11.20 8.27 24.51
N ALA A 179 -11.69 8.77 23.36
CA ALA A 179 -11.22 8.36 22.04
C ALA A 179 -9.72 8.68 21.82
N TYR A 180 -9.26 9.88 22.19
CA TYR A 180 -7.83 10.23 22.14
C TYR A 180 -6.97 9.32 23.02
N THR A 181 -7.44 9.00 24.22
CA THR A 181 -6.70 8.08 25.11
C THR A 181 -6.64 6.66 24.55
N LYS A 182 -7.72 6.16 23.94
CA LYS A 182 -7.75 4.86 23.28
C LYS A 182 -6.82 4.83 22.06
N TYR A 183 -6.76 5.93 21.29
CA TYR A 183 -5.78 6.10 20.22
C TYR A 183 -4.34 6.11 20.75
N LEU A 184 -4.05 6.85 21.84
CA LEU A 184 -2.71 6.87 22.47
C LEU A 184 -2.24 5.48 22.87
N ARG A 185 -3.14 4.65 23.40
CA ARG A 185 -2.84 3.24 23.70
C ARG A 185 -2.40 2.48 22.45
N GLN A 186 -3.07 2.68 21.32
CA GLN A 186 -2.78 2.02 20.04
C GLN A 186 -1.45 2.44 19.41
N VAL A 187 -0.91 3.62 19.74
CA VAL A 187 0.42 4.08 19.28
C VAL A 187 1.54 3.70 20.25
N GLY A 188 1.24 2.97 21.33
CA GLY A 188 2.22 2.51 22.32
C GLY A 188 2.59 3.56 23.37
N PHE A 189 1.68 4.50 23.66
CA PHE A 189 1.91 5.49 24.70
C PHE A 189 2.13 4.82 26.07
N ARG A 190 3.14 5.29 26.81
CA ARG A 190 3.65 4.59 28.01
C ARG A 190 2.69 4.58 29.20
N PHE A 191 1.71 5.48 29.23
CA PHE A 191 0.81 5.66 30.37
C PHE A 191 -0.48 4.85 30.21
N THR A 192 -0.96 4.27 31.31
CA THR A 192 -2.21 3.50 31.32
C THR A 192 -3.42 4.42 31.24
N GLN A 193 -4.55 3.90 30.73
CA GLN A 193 -5.82 4.62 30.70
C GLN A 193 -6.19 5.17 32.09
N VAL A 194 -6.09 4.34 33.13
CA VAL A 194 -6.41 4.71 34.52
C VAL A 194 -5.57 5.90 35.01
N TYR A 195 -4.28 5.94 34.64
CA TYR A 195 -3.41 7.04 35.04
C TYR A 195 -3.77 8.34 34.30
N ILE A 196 -4.14 8.25 33.02
CA ILE A 196 -4.61 9.39 32.22
C ILE A 196 -5.93 9.93 32.77
N GLU A 197 -6.91 9.06 33.04
CA GLU A 197 -8.20 9.44 33.63
C GLU A 197 -8.01 10.18 34.96
N ARG A 198 -7.11 9.68 35.81
CA ARG A 198 -6.78 10.33 37.09
C ARG A 198 -6.14 11.70 36.89
N ALA A 199 -5.20 11.84 35.95
CA ALA A 199 -4.57 13.13 35.65
C ALA A 199 -5.60 14.16 35.14
N LEU A 200 -6.47 13.75 34.22
CA LEU A 200 -7.55 14.59 33.68
C LEU A 200 -8.53 15.04 34.77
N ALA A 201 -8.88 14.15 35.69
CA ALA A 201 -9.77 14.46 36.81
C ALA A 201 -9.10 15.38 37.85
N ALA A 202 -7.79 15.21 38.10
CA ALA A 202 -7.03 16.05 39.03
C ALA A 202 -6.83 17.49 38.52
N HIS A 203 -6.74 17.69 37.20
CA HIS A 203 -6.57 19.00 36.57
C HIS A 203 -7.78 19.36 35.69
N ALA A 204 -8.96 19.42 36.30
CA ALA A 204 -10.23 19.64 35.60
C ALA A 204 -10.27 20.92 34.74
N GLU A 205 -9.58 21.98 35.15
CA GLU A 205 -9.49 23.25 34.39
C GLU A 205 -8.76 23.07 33.05
N ILE A 206 -7.58 22.43 33.07
CA ILE A 206 -6.81 22.11 31.86
C ILE A 206 -7.63 21.20 30.93
N THR A 207 -8.29 20.19 31.51
CA THR A 207 -9.16 19.26 30.78
C THR A 207 -10.30 19.99 30.06
N LYS A 208 -10.90 21.00 30.70
CA LYS A 208 -11.97 21.80 30.11
C LYS A 208 -11.46 22.66 28.96
N GLU A 209 -10.30 23.29 29.12
CA GLU A 209 -9.68 24.11 28.06
C GLU A 209 -9.28 23.26 26.84
N LEU A 210 -8.82 22.02 27.03
CA LEU A 210 -8.56 21.09 25.92
C LEU A 210 -9.81 20.78 25.10
N ILE A 211 -10.95 20.58 25.75
CA ILE A 211 -12.24 20.42 25.08
C ILE A 211 -12.66 21.72 24.39
N ALA A 212 -12.51 22.86 25.06
CA ALA A 212 -12.83 24.17 24.48
C ALA A 212 -12.02 24.42 23.20
N LEU A 213 -10.73 24.06 23.20
CA LEU A 213 -9.86 24.11 22.04
C LEU A 213 -10.40 23.25 20.90
N PHE A 214 -10.74 21.99 21.17
CA PHE A 214 -11.28 21.07 20.16
C PHE A 214 -12.57 21.62 19.55
N LEU A 215 -13.51 22.06 20.38
CA LEU A 215 -14.78 22.60 19.92
C LEU A 215 -14.59 23.85 19.07
N VAL A 216 -13.78 24.81 19.52
CA VAL A 216 -13.51 26.04 18.76
C VAL A 216 -12.87 25.72 17.40
N ARG A 217 -11.90 24.80 17.37
CA ARG A 217 -11.22 24.41 16.13
C ARG A 217 -12.16 23.75 15.12
N HIS A 218 -13.17 23.04 15.56
CA HIS A 218 -13.98 22.23 14.66
C HIS A 218 -15.42 22.70 14.47
N ASP A 219 -15.86 23.74 15.18
CA ASP A 219 -17.19 24.33 15.04
C ASP A 219 -17.33 25.04 13.67
N PRO A 220 -18.22 24.56 12.78
CA PRO A 220 -18.42 25.15 11.46
C PRO A 220 -19.00 26.58 11.51
N GLU A 221 -19.67 26.98 12.59
CA GLU A 221 -20.34 28.29 12.74
C GLU A 221 -19.38 29.43 13.14
N LEU A 222 -18.18 29.12 13.65
CA LEU A 222 -17.26 30.15 14.18
C LEU A 222 -16.49 30.96 13.13
N HIS A 223 -16.54 30.56 11.85
CA HIS A 223 -15.93 31.22 10.68
C HIS A 223 -14.66 32.04 11.03
N ASN A 224 -14.71 33.37 10.88
CA ASN A 224 -13.56 34.29 10.97
C ASN A 224 -13.01 34.51 12.39
N LYS A 225 -13.68 34.01 13.44
CA LYS A 225 -13.22 34.18 14.84
C LYS A 225 -12.39 32.98 15.32
N ARG A 226 -12.33 31.92 14.54
CA ARG A 226 -11.74 30.63 14.91
C ARG A 226 -10.27 30.75 15.29
N ASP A 227 -9.42 31.17 14.35
CA ASP A 227 -7.96 31.17 14.53
C ASP A 227 -7.52 31.99 15.74
N LYS A 228 -8.14 33.17 15.94
CA LYS A 228 -7.87 34.03 17.10
C LYS A 228 -8.23 33.33 18.41
N LYS A 229 -9.43 32.75 18.52
CA LYS A 229 -9.87 32.04 19.73
C LYS A 229 -9.05 30.77 19.98
N THR A 230 -8.73 30.03 18.92
CA THR A 230 -7.84 28.85 19.01
C THR A 230 -6.51 29.25 19.63
N LYS A 231 -5.90 30.34 19.16
CA LYS A 231 -4.63 30.81 19.71
C LYS A 231 -4.73 31.26 21.16
N GLU A 232 -5.77 32.02 21.52
CA GLU A 232 -6.02 32.46 22.90
C GLU A 232 -6.15 31.27 23.87
N ILE A 233 -6.89 30.22 23.48
CA ILE A 233 -7.06 29.02 24.30
C ILE A 233 -5.74 28.22 24.38
N GLU A 234 -5.00 28.07 23.27
CA GLU A 234 -3.71 27.36 23.29
C GLU A 234 -2.69 28.05 24.20
N ASP A 235 -2.62 29.37 24.19
CA ASP A 235 -1.72 30.14 25.05
C ASP A 235 -2.14 30.00 26.52
N HIS A 236 -3.44 29.97 26.79
CA HIS A 236 -3.97 29.73 28.14
C HIS A 236 -3.67 28.31 28.64
N ILE A 237 -3.88 27.27 27.83
CA ILE A 237 -3.51 25.89 28.17
C ILE A 237 -2.01 25.80 28.47
N THR A 238 -1.17 26.41 27.63
CA THR A 238 0.29 26.41 27.82
C THR A 238 0.67 27.02 29.17
N HIS A 239 0.04 28.13 29.56
CA HIS A 239 0.26 28.75 30.86
C HIS A 239 -0.22 27.87 32.03
N LEU A 240 -1.39 27.23 31.92
CA LEU A 240 -1.86 26.31 32.96
C LEU A 240 -0.90 25.11 33.15
N LEU A 241 -0.30 24.62 32.06
CA LEU A 241 0.65 23.52 32.11
C LEU A 241 1.94 23.85 32.88
N GLU A 242 2.34 25.12 32.95
CA GLU A 242 3.49 25.55 33.77
C GLU A 242 3.29 25.26 35.27
N SER A 243 2.03 25.11 35.72
CA SER A 243 1.67 24.79 37.10
C SER A 243 1.64 23.29 37.42
N VAL A 244 1.76 22.42 36.41
CA VAL A 244 1.71 20.96 36.58
C VAL A 244 3.06 20.45 37.09
N ILE A 245 3.09 20.04 38.36
CA ILE A 245 4.32 19.58 39.04
C ILE A 245 4.82 18.23 38.49
N SER A 246 3.90 17.34 38.13
CA SER A 246 4.25 16.00 37.63
C SER A 246 4.60 16.06 36.15
N LEU A 247 5.86 15.79 35.82
CA LEU A 247 6.33 15.69 34.42
C LEU A 247 5.56 14.64 33.61
N ASP A 248 5.07 13.59 34.28
CA ASP A 248 4.28 12.56 33.62
C ASP A 248 2.88 13.07 33.27
N GLU A 249 2.26 13.87 34.14
CA GLU A 249 0.96 14.50 33.87
C GLU A 249 1.07 15.60 32.83
N ASP A 250 2.12 16.44 32.88
CA ASP A 250 2.42 17.42 31.83
C ASP A 250 2.55 16.73 30.47
N ARG A 251 3.31 15.64 30.38
CA ARG A 251 3.47 14.88 29.13
C ARG A 251 2.13 14.34 28.61
N ILE A 252 1.21 13.91 29.49
CA ILE A 252 -0.14 13.48 29.10
C ILE A 252 -0.89 14.63 28.44
N PHE A 253 -0.94 15.80 29.08
CA PHE A 253 -1.65 16.95 28.54
C PHE A 253 -1.03 17.49 27.25
N GLN A 254 0.30 17.51 27.13
CA GLN A 254 1.00 17.88 25.90
C GLN A 254 0.60 16.96 24.73
N HIS A 255 0.55 15.64 24.94
CA HIS A 255 0.14 14.70 23.88
C HIS A 255 -1.34 14.86 23.51
N LEU A 256 -2.22 15.13 24.47
CA LEU A 256 -3.64 15.41 24.18
C LEU A 256 -3.81 16.72 23.41
N LEU A 257 -3.02 17.75 23.74
CA LEU A 257 -2.96 19.01 23.01
C LEU A 257 -2.47 18.79 21.57
N ASP A 258 -1.41 18.01 21.39
CA ASP A 258 -0.86 17.68 20.07
C ASP A 258 -1.84 16.86 19.22
N LEU A 259 -2.61 15.94 19.82
CA LEU A 259 -3.69 15.24 19.10
C LEU A 259 -4.82 16.17 18.67
N SER A 260 -5.21 17.13 19.51
CA SER A 260 -6.19 18.16 19.16
C SER A 260 -5.70 19.03 18.00
N ARG A 261 -4.41 19.39 17.99
CA ARG A 261 -3.75 20.11 16.89
C ARG A 261 -3.65 19.29 15.61
N ALA A 262 -3.30 18.02 15.73
CA ALA A 262 -3.14 17.10 14.61
C ALA A 262 -4.48 16.68 13.99
N THR A 263 -5.60 16.87 14.69
CA THR A 263 -6.94 16.63 14.15
C THR A 263 -7.27 17.67 13.08
N VAL A 264 -7.34 17.24 11.82
CA VAL A 264 -7.62 18.11 10.66
C VAL A 264 -9.08 18.07 10.22
N ARG A 265 -9.83 17.02 10.58
CA ARG A 265 -11.29 16.90 10.36
C ARG A 265 -11.93 16.03 11.45
N THR A 266 -13.20 16.31 11.78
CA THR A 266 -14.02 15.48 12.67
C THR A 266 -15.50 15.56 12.31
N ASN A 267 -16.26 14.51 12.58
CA ASN A 267 -17.71 14.44 12.33
C ASN A 267 -18.54 14.87 13.56
N TYR A 268 -17.90 15.42 14.60
CA TYR A 268 -18.55 15.74 15.88
C TYR A 268 -19.84 16.59 15.74
N PHE A 269 -19.83 17.55 14.81
CA PHE A 269 -20.94 18.48 14.54
C PHE A 269 -21.97 17.96 13.53
N GLN A 270 -21.74 16.79 12.93
CA GLN A 270 -22.69 16.20 12.00
C GLN A 270 -23.85 15.54 12.72
N LEU A 271 -25.03 15.66 12.12
CA LEU A 271 -26.26 14.99 12.55
C LEU A 271 -26.56 13.78 11.64
N ASP A 272 -27.28 12.81 12.18
CA ASP A 272 -27.84 11.69 11.44
C ASP A 272 -29.10 12.11 10.64
N ALA A 273 -29.68 11.16 9.90
CA ALA A 273 -30.88 11.41 9.10
C ALA A 273 -32.12 11.81 9.92
N ASN A 274 -32.12 11.59 11.25
CA ASN A 274 -33.19 11.97 12.16
C ASN A 274 -32.91 13.30 12.88
N GLY A 275 -31.84 14.01 12.51
CA GLY A 275 -31.43 15.25 13.17
C GLY A 275 -30.82 15.04 14.55
N LYS A 276 -30.41 13.82 14.90
CA LYS A 276 -29.72 13.50 16.16
C LYS A 276 -28.22 13.45 15.96
N ASN A 277 -27.47 13.61 17.05
CA ASN A 277 -26.03 13.38 17.02
C ASN A 277 -25.70 11.94 16.60
N LYS A 278 -24.67 11.77 15.77
CA LYS A 278 -24.18 10.44 15.39
C LYS A 278 -23.67 9.68 16.62
N SER A 279 -23.85 8.36 16.61
CA SER A 279 -23.46 7.46 17.71
C SER A 279 -21.97 7.09 17.73
N TYR A 280 -21.17 7.68 16.85
CA TYR A 280 -19.74 7.43 16.70
C TYR A 280 -19.02 8.75 16.37
N LEU A 281 -17.75 8.84 16.78
CA LEU A 281 -16.86 9.94 16.45
C LEU A 281 -15.80 9.47 15.46
N SER A 282 -15.47 10.34 14.51
CA SER A 282 -14.41 10.14 13.53
C SER A 282 -13.41 11.29 13.63
N PHE A 283 -12.12 10.97 13.58
CA PHE A 283 -11.02 11.92 13.62
C PHE A 283 -10.08 11.62 12.46
N LYS A 284 -9.78 12.63 11.64
CA LYS A 284 -8.72 12.56 10.64
C LYS A 284 -7.49 13.27 11.19
N PHE A 285 -6.42 12.53 11.39
CA PHE A 285 -5.16 13.04 11.90
C PHE A 285 -4.16 13.30 10.78
N ASN A 286 -3.45 14.42 10.86
CA ASN A 286 -2.17 14.63 10.20
C ASN A 286 -1.10 13.90 11.01
N SER A 287 -0.81 12.64 10.68
CA SER A 287 0.04 11.78 11.52
C SER A 287 1.46 12.31 11.71
N PRO A 288 2.13 12.91 10.70
CA PRO A 288 3.44 13.54 10.90
C PRO A 288 3.46 14.66 11.96
N ALA A 289 2.31 15.23 12.32
CA ALA A 289 2.20 16.22 13.39
C ALA A 289 2.05 15.60 14.80
N ILE A 290 1.87 14.28 14.91
CA ILE A 290 1.78 13.58 16.19
C ILE A 290 3.18 13.13 16.62
N PRO A 291 3.65 13.52 17.82
CA PRO A 291 4.98 13.13 18.30
C PRO A 291 5.07 11.63 18.60
N ASP A 292 6.29 11.09 18.54
CA ASP A 292 6.64 9.73 18.95
C ASP A 292 5.87 8.58 18.26
N LEU A 293 5.26 8.81 17.09
CA LEU A 293 4.58 7.74 16.37
C LEU A 293 5.54 6.63 15.90
N PRO A 294 5.17 5.34 16.04
CA PRO A 294 5.97 4.24 15.52
C PRO A 294 6.18 4.34 14.00
N LEU A 295 7.41 4.09 13.55
CA LEU A 295 7.75 4.06 12.13
C LEU A 295 7.18 2.82 11.43
N PRO A 296 6.84 2.91 10.12
CA PRO A 296 6.79 4.13 9.32
C PRO A 296 5.58 5.00 9.72
N VAL A 297 5.74 6.33 9.73
CA VAL A 297 4.62 7.25 10.01
C VAL A 297 3.74 7.38 8.76
N PRO A 298 2.44 7.05 8.82
CA PRO A 298 1.51 7.32 7.73
C PRO A 298 1.38 8.82 7.45
N MET A 299 0.88 9.22 6.29
CA MET A 299 0.55 10.63 6.02
C MET A 299 -0.71 11.04 6.79
N VAL A 300 -1.71 10.14 6.84
CA VAL A 300 -2.99 10.38 7.49
C VAL A 300 -3.49 9.12 8.18
N GLU A 301 -4.10 9.31 9.35
CA GLU A 301 -4.84 8.28 10.07
C GLU A 301 -6.28 8.74 10.30
N VAL A 302 -7.25 7.95 9.83
CA VAL A 302 -8.67 8.18 10.15
C VAL A 302 -9.07 7.20 11.23
N TYR A 303 -9.31 7.71 12.44
CA TYR A 303 -9.69 6.94 13.62
C TYR A 303 -11.19 7.08 13.89
N ILE A 304 -11.89 5.96 14.02
CA ILE A 304 -13.32 5.88 14.30
C ILE A 304 -13.51 5.21 15.64
N TYR A 305 -14.32 5.84 16.49
CA TYR A 305 -14.56 5.41 17.85
C TYR A 305 -16.06 5.44 18.18
N ALA A 306 -16.56 4.32 18.70
CA ALA A 306 -17.89 4.17 19.29
C ALA A 306 -17.85 3.12 20.42
N PRO A 307 -18.86 3.02 21.29
CA PRO A 307 -18.88 1.99 22.35
C PRO A 307 -18.81 0.55 21.84
N HIS A 308 -19.30 0.28 20.62
CA HIS A 308 -19.32 -1.06 20.04
C HIS A 308 -18.19 -1.33 19.02
N VAL A 309 -17.50 -0.29 18.52
CA VAL A 309 -16.44 -0.42 17.51
C VAL A 309 -15.30 0.57 17.73
N GLU A 310 -14.08 0.11 17.49
CA GLU A 310 -12.94 0.99 17.22
C GLU A 310 -12.33 0.59 15.89
N GLY A 311 -11.88 1.56 15.11
CA GLY A 311 -11.19 1.26 13.87
C GLY A 311 -10.29 2.38 13.42
N ILE A 312 -9.34 2.03 12.57
CA ILE A 312 -8.36 2.95 12.02
C ILE A 312 -8.12 2.68 10.55
N HIS A 313 -7.93 3.74 9.76
CA HIS A 313 -7.50 3.67 8.37
C HIS A 313 -6.23 4.50 8.17
N LEU A 314 -5.15 3.84 7.74
CA LEU A 314 -3.83 4.41 7.55
C LEU A 314 -3.53 4.58 6.05
N ARG A 315 -2.99 5.72 5.64
CA ARG A 315 -2.59 5.96 4.25
C ARG A 315 -1.33 6.81 4.12
N ASN A 316 -0.61 6.63 3.00
CA ASN A 316 0.63 7.37 2.70
C ASN A 316 0.47 8.48 1.65
N THR A 317 -0.64 8.50 0.90
CA THR A 317 -0.93 9.51 -0.12
C THR A 317 -2.45 9.72 -0.21
N LEU A 318 -2.89 10.81 -0.87
CA LEU A 318 -4.32 11.08 -1.09
C LEU A 318 -4.97 10.00 -1.96
N VAL A 319 -4.38 9.71 -3.13
CA VAL A 319 -4.81 8.58 -3.98
C VAL A 319 -4.22 7.28 -3.43
N SER A 320 -4.97 6.59 -2.58
CA SER A 320 -4.54 5.35 -1.93
C SER A 320 -5.66 4.31 -1.83
N ARG A 321 -5.27 3.05 -1.67
CA ARG A 321 -6.20 1.92 -1.61
C ARG A 321 -5.73 0.88 -0.60
N GLY A 322 -6.68 0.33 0.15
CA GLY A 322 -6.40 -0.64 1.19
C GLY A 322 -7.56 -1.57 1.51
N GLY A 323 -7.23 -2.81 1.84
CA GLY A 323 -8.20 -3.74 2.42
C GLY A 323 -8.62 -3.34 3.84
N ILE A 324 -9.87 -3.61 4.22
CA ILE A 324 -10.38 -3.38 5.58
C ILE A 324 -10.42 -4.71 6.33
N ARG A 325 -9.62 -4.85 7.39
CA ARG A 325 -9.55 -6.07 8.20
C ARG A 325 -10.45 -6.00 9.42
N TRP A 326 -11.17 -7.08 9.71
CA TRP A 326 -11.69 -7.30 11.06
C TRP A 326 -10.58 -7.96 11.90
N SER A 327 -10.16 -7.30 12.98
CA SER A 327 -9.13 -7.77 13.89
C SER A 327 -9.76 -8.26 15.20
N ASP A 328 -9.15 -9.30 15.76
CA ASP A 328 -9.39 -9.82 17.11
C ASP A 328 -8.36 -9.28 18.13
N ARG A 329 -7.46 -8.38 17.71
CA ARG A 329 -6.39 -7.80 18.54
C ARG A 329 -6.82 -6.46 19.16
N HIS A 330 -7.65 -6.49 20.21
CA HIS A 330 -8.12 -5.25 20.86
C HIS A 330 -7.00 -4.34 21.38
N GLU A 331 -5.87 -4.92 21.82
CA GLU A 331 -4.78 -4.22 22.47
C GLU A 331 -3.85 -3.47 21.50
N ASP A 332 -3.68 -3.98 20.27
CA ASP A 332 -2.65 -3.49 19.34
C ASP A 332 -3.02 -3.64 17.85
N TYR A 333 -4.31 -3.59 17.50
CA TYR A 333 -4.77 -3.67 16.11
C TYR A 333 -4.12 -2.59 15.23
N ARG A 334 -3.82 -1.39 15.73
CA ARG A 334 -3.12 -0.38 14.92
C ARG A 334 -1.76 -0.89 14.43
N THR A 335 -0.99 -1.59 15.28
CA THR A 335 0.29 -2.21 14.90
C THR A 335 0.11 -3.24 13.80
N GLU A 336 -0.94 -4.07 13.90
CA GLU A 336 -1.31 -5.02 12.84
C GLU A 336 -1.61 -4.29 11.52
N ILE A 337 -2.48 -3.27 11.56
CA ILE A 337 -2.89 -2.51 10.38
C ILE A 337 -1.70 -1.73 9.79
N LEU A 338 -0.79 -1.20 10.61
CA LEU A 338 0.43 -0.52 10.18
C LEU A 338 1.37 -1.45 9.42
N GLY A 339 1.60 -2.66 9.94
CA GLY A 339 2.40 -3.69 9.26
C GLY A 339 1.82 -4.05 7.89
N LEU A 340 0.49 -4.17 7.79
CA LEU A 340 -0.20 -4.45 6.52
C LEU A 340 -0.16 -3.26 5.55
N MET A 341 -0.32 -2.02 6.04
CA MET A 341 -0.20 -0.81 5.22
C MET A 341 1.22 -0.70 4.63
N LYS A 342 2.25 -0.98 5.43
CA LYS A 342 3.65 -1.02 4.97
C LYS A 342 3.82 -2.03 3.84
N ALA A 343 3.35 -3.27 4.01
CA ALA A 343 3.40 -4.27 2.95
C ALA A 343 2.66 -3.82 1.68
N GLN A 344 1.52 -3.13 1.85
CA GLN A 344 0.74 -2.60 0.73
C GLN A 344 1.47 -1.48 -0.02
N LYS A 345 2.35 -0.70 0.63
CA LYS A 345 3.12 0.39 -0.01
C LYS A 345 3.99 -0.14 -1.15
N VAL A 346 4.80 -1.18 -0.90
CA VAL A 346 5.64 -1.80 -1.92
C VAL A 346 4.85 -2.62 -2.92
N LYS A 347 3.79 -3.31 -2.48
CA LYS A 347 2.89 -4.08 -3.36
C LYS A 347 2.16 -3.22 -4.37
N ASN A 348 1.79 -1.99 -3.98
CA ASN A 348 1.10 -1.04 -4.85
C ASN A 348 2.05 -0.24 -5.76
N ALA A 349 3.37 -0.50 -5.74
CA ALA A 349 4.31 0.21 -6.58
C ALA A 349 4.05 0.05 -8.08
N VAL A 350 3.37 -1.03 -8.47
CA VAL A 350 2.99 -1.33 -9.87
C VAL A 350 1.67 -0.69 -10.31
N ILE A 351 0.86 -0.15 -9.39
CA ILE A 351 -0.49 0.35 -9.69
C ILE A 351 -0.65 1.86 -9.43
N VAL A 352 -1.83 2.40 -9.77
CA VAL A 352 -2.18 3.82 -9.60
C VAL A 352 -2.19 4.26 -8.12
N PRO A 353 -3.05 3.72 -7.24
CA PRO A 353 -3.13 4.17 -5.86
C PRO A 353 -1.93 3.70 -5.04
N SER A 354 -1.46 4.51 -4.08
CA SER A 354 -0.48 4.06 -3.09
C SER A 354 -1.10 3.09 -2.07
N GLY A 355 -0.27 2.51 -1.21
CA GLY A 355 -0.69 1.61 -0.15
C GLY A 355 -1.45 2.34 0.97
N ALA A 356 -2.65 1.83 1.28
CA ALA A 356 -3.39 2.12 2.50
C ALA A 356 -3.83 0.82 3.17
N LYS A 357 -4.30 0.90 4.41
CA LYS A 357 -4.96 -0.21 5.10
C LYS A 357 -5.89 0.29 6.16
N GLY A 358 -7.06 -0.33 6.28
CA GLY A 358 -7.92 -0.11 7.43
C GLY A 358 -8.17 -1.39 8.22
N GLY A 359 -8.62 -1.22 9.45
CA GLY A 359 -9.17 -2.31 10.22
C GLY A 359 -9.93 -1.84 11.44
N PHE A 360 -10.75 -2.72 11.97
CA PHE A 360 -11.61 -2.44 13.11
C PHE A 360 -11.73 -3.65 14.05
N VAL A 361 -12.04 -3.37 15.30
CA VAL A 361 -12.35 -4.35 16.34
C VAL A 361 -13.79 -4.17 16.80
N ALA A 362 -14.51 -5.28 16.95
CA ALA A 362 -15.83 -5.29 17.58
C ALA A 362 -15.66 -5.45 19.09
N LYS A 363 -16.19 -4.51 19.86
CA LYS A 363 -16.02 -4.46 21.33
C LYS A 363 -17.10 -5.22 22.10
N MET A 364 -18.30 -5.35 21.52
CA MET A 364 -19.47 -5.93 22.17
C MET A 364 -19.88 -7.28 21.57
N LEU A 365 -18.90 -8.16 21.30
CA LEU A 365 -19.20 -9.53 20.87
C LEU A 365 -19.67 -10.37 22.06
N THR A 366 -20.85 -10.98 21.95
CA THR A 366 -21.37 -11.88 22.96
C THR A 366 -20.61 -13.21 22.95
N VAL A 367 -20.04 -13.59 24.09
CA VAL A 367 -19.32 -14.85 24.27
C VAL A 367 -20.25 -16.03 23.96
N ASN A 368 -19.79 -16.99 23.16
CA ASN A 368 -20.54 -18.17 22.72
C ASN A 368 -21.82 -17.89 21.91
N ALA A 369 -21.99 -16.69 21.35
CA ALA A 369 -23.12 -16.43 20.47
C ALA A 369 -23.07 -17.27 19.18
N PRO A 370 -24.24 -17.66 18.64
CA PRO A 370 -24.36 -18.21 17.29
C PRO A 370 -23.60 -17.38 16.25
N ARG A 371 -22.97 -18.06 15.28
CA ARG A 371 -22.18 -17.44 14.21
C ARG A 371 -22.93 -16.32 13.48
N GLU A 372 -24.23 -16.48 13.27
CA GLU A 372 -25.09 -15.49 12.62
C GLU A 372 -25.17 -14.17 13.39
N LEU A 373 -25.27 -14.23 14.73
CA LEU A 373 -25.29 -13.04 15.58
C LEU A 373 -23.93 -12.34 15.57
N ILE A 374 -22.83 -13.10 15.67
CA ILE A 374 -21.47 -12.57 15.56
C ILE A 374 -21.27 -11.86 14.21
N GLN A 375 -21.67 -12.52 13.11
CA GLN A 375 -21.57 -11.94 11.77
C GLN A 375 -22.41 -10.67 11.61
N SER A 376 -23.62 -10.65 12.16
CA SER A 376 -24.47 -9.47 12.13
C SER A 376 -23.84 -8.27 12.85
N GLU A 377 -23.17 -8.52 13.98
CA GLU A 377 -22.50 -7.48 14.76
C GLU A 377 -21.24 -6.96 14.05
N ILE A 378 -20.46 -7.86 13.44
CA ILE A 378 -19.30 -7.47 12.61
C ILE A 378 -19.74 -6.62 11.43
N ILE A 379 -20.86 -6.96 10.76
CA ILE A 379 -21.41 -6.16 9.66
C ILE A 379 -21.81 -4.77 10.15
N LYS A 380 -22.45 -4.64 11.32
CA LYS A 380 -22.80 -3.33 11.90
C LYS A 380 -21.55 -2.50 12.21
N CYS A 381 -20.53 -3.10 12.83
CA CYS A 381 -19.26 -2.45 13.11
C CYS A 381 -18.57 -1.98 11.82
N TYR A 382 -18.55 -2.83 10.78
CA TYR A 382 -18.01 -2.50 9.47
C TYR A 382 -18.75 -1.32 8.83
N GLN A 383 -20.09 -1.33 8.85
CA GLN A 383 -20.92 -0.26 8.33
C GLN A 383 -20.68 1.06 9.07
N CYS A 384 -20.56 1.01 10.41
CA CYS A 384 -20.22 2.17 11.24
C CYS A 384 -18.85 2.74 10.83
N PHE A 385 -17.84 1.88 10.71
CA PHE A 385 -16.49 2.25 10.29
C PHE A 385 -16.46 2.90 8.91
N ILE A 386 -17.10 2.31 7.89
CA ILE A 386 -17.16 2.87 6.54
C ILE A 386 -17.89 4.22 6.51
N ARG A 387 -19.00 4.36 7.24
CA ARG A 387 -19.69 5.65 7.36
C ARG A 387 -18.80 6.72 8.00
N GLY A 388 -18.08 6.39 9.06
CA GLY A 388 -17.12 7.31 9.68
C GLY A 388 -15.97 7.74 8.76
N LEU A 389 -15.54 6.89 7.82
CA LEU A 389 -14.60 7.30 6.77
C LEU A 389 -15.24 8.28 5.78
N LEU A 390 -16.44 7.96 5.29
CA LEU A 390 -17.17 8.79 4.32
C LEU A 390 -17.60 10.14 4.90
N ASP A 391 -17.85 10.21 6.21
CA ASP A 391 -18.16 11.45 6.92
C ASP A 391 -17.09 12.54 6.79
N LEU A 392 -15.83 12.14 6.57
CA LEU A 392 -14.67 13.03 6.53
C LEU A 392 -14.04 13.18 5.13
N THR A 393 -14.54 12.44 4.13
CA THR A 393 -13.97 12.37 2.78
C THR A 393 -14.69 13.34 1.84
N ASP A 394 -13.95 14.14 1.08
CA ASP A 394 -14.56 15.05 0.09
C ASP A 394 -15.26 14.24 -1.03
N ASN A 395 -16.23 14.82 -1.72
CA ASN A 395 -16.88 14.20 -2.87
C ASN A 395 -16.49 14.91 -4.18
N LEU A 396 -16.68 14.26 -5.33
CA LEU A 396 -16.42 14.81 -6.66
C LEU A 396 -17.69 14.77 -7.52
N VAL A 397 -18.39 15.91 -7.61
CA VAL A 397 -19.65 16.03 -8.36
C VAL A 397 -19.45 16.99 -9.52
N ASP A 398 -19.74 16.52 -10.74
CA ASP A 398 -19.56 17.28 -11.99
C ASP A 398 -18.17 17.93 -12.14
N GLY A 399 -17.13 17.20 -11.73
CA GLY A 399 -15.74 17.65 -11.77
C GLY A 399 -15.37 18.68 -10.71
N LYS A 400 -16.27 18.99 -9.76
CA LYS A 400 -16.02 19.91 -8.66
C LYS A 400 -15.93 19.16 -7.35
N PHE A 401 -14.97 19.56 -6.53
CA PHE A 401 -14.80 19.03 -5.18
C PHE A 401 -15.84 19.63 -4.23
N ILE A 402 -16.45 18.78 -3.42
CA ILE A 402 -17.46 19.16 -2.43
C ILE A 402 -17.00 18.62 -1.08
N SER A 403 -16.78 19.52 -0.11
CA SER A 403 -16.41 19.11 1.24
C SER A 403 -17.57 18.50 2.02
N PRO A 404 -17.29 17.62 3.00
CA PRO A 404 -18.33 17.04 3.83
C PRO A 404 -19.13 18.12 4.57
N LYS A 405 -20.42 17.86 4.74
CA LYS A 405 -21.31 18.79 5.44
C LYS A 405 -20.90 18.94 6.90
N ASP A 406 -20.97 20.15 7.45
CA ASP A 406 -20.75 20.46 8.87
C ASP A 406 -19.36 19.99 9.37
N VAL A 407 -18.34 20.04 8.50
CA VAL A 407 -16.94 19.70 8.80
C VAL A 407 -16.03 20.86 8.44
N VAL A 408 -15.14 21.22 9.36
CA VAL A 408 -14.02 22.13 9.11
C VAL A 408 -12.83 21.33 8.56
N CYS A 409 -12.34 21.68 7.38
CA CYS A 409 -11.21 21.03 6.72
C CYS A 409 -9.95 21.89 6.84
N TYR A 410 -8.93 21.38 7.54
CA TYR A 410 -7.60 22.04 7.69
C TYR A 410 -6.54 21.51 6.71
N ASP A 411 -6.88 20.51 5.91
CA ASP A 411 -6.01 19.85 4.94
C ASP A 411 -6.50 20.06 3.50
N ASP A 412 -5.71 19.60 2.53
CA ASP A 412 -6.06 19.66 1.12
C ASP A 412 -7.30 18.83 0.79
N THR A 413 -7.88 19.08 -0.38
CA THR A 413 -9.01 18.29 -0.90
C THR A 413 -8.63 16.82 -1.05
N ASP A 414 -9.53 15.96 -0.59
CA ASP A 414 -9.31 14.54 -0.44
C ASP A 414 -10.54 13.72 -0.85
N PRO A 415 -10.77 13.56 -2.16
CA PRO A 415 -11.98 12.92 -2.67
C PRO A 415 -11.81 11.43 -2.99
N TYR A 416 -10.60 10.88 -2.89
CA TYR A 416 -10.31 9.52 -3.32
C TYR A 416 -10.17 8.58 -2.13
N LEU A 417 -11.17 7.72 -1.94
CA LEU A 417 -11.16 6.65 -0.95
C LEU A 417 -11.65 5.36 -1.61
N VAL A 418 -10.75 4.39 -1.78
CA VAL A 418 -11.09 3.06 -2.29
C VAL A 418 -10.73 2.01 -1.27
N VAL A 419 -11.73 1.22 -0.87
CA VAL A 419 -11.56 0.12 0.07
C VAL A 419 -11.52 -1.22 -0.67
N ALA A 420 -10.98 -2.25 -0.03
CA ALA A 420 -11.01 -3.61 -0.55
C ALA A 420 -11.35 -4.60 0.56
N ALA A 421 -11.68 -5.82 0.16
CA ALA A 421 -11.91 -6.90 1.11
C ALA A 421 -10.58 -7.40 1.72
N ASP A 422 -10.62 -7.87 2.96
CA ASP A 422 -9.51 -8.51 3.65
C ASP A 422 -10.02 -9.66 4.55
N LYS A 423 -9.15 -10.21 5.40
CA LYS A 423 -9.52 -11.21 6.41
C LYS A 423 -10.67 -10.68 7.27
N GLY A 424 -11.72 -11.49 7.36
CA GLY A 424 -12.94 -11.19 8.13
C GLY A 424 -13.97 -10.31 7.40
N THR A 425 -13.65 -9.78 6.22
CA THR A 425 -14.54 -8.89 5.43
C THR A 425 -14.64 -9.28 3.95
N SER A 426 -14.17 -10.48 3.57
CA SER A 426 -14.06 -10.95 2.18
C SER A 426 -15.32 -10.79 1.33
N ALA A 427 -16.51 -10.89 1.94
CA ALA A 427 -17.81 -10.78 1.27
C ALA A 427 -18.46 -9.37 1.36
N PHE A 428 -17.75 -8.36 1.88
CA PHE A 428 -18.38 -7.07 2.25
C PHE A 428 -18.22 -5.97 1.20
N SER A 429 -17.57 -6.21 0.06
CA SER A 429 -17.42 -5.19 -1.00
C SER A 429 -18.76 -4.64 -1.48
N ASP A 430 -19.79 -5.49 -1.61
CA ASP A 430 -21.14 -5.05 -2.01
C ASP A 430 -21.81 -4.18 -0.93
N ILE A 431 -21.53 -4.44 0.36
CA ILE A 431 -21.98 -3.60 1.47
C ILE A 431 -21.33 -2.23 1.38
N ALA A 432 -20.01 -2.17 1.14
CA ALA A 432 -19.28 -0.92 1.00
C ALA A 432 -19.78 -0.09 -0.19
N ASN A 433 -20.00 -0.74 -1.35
CA ASN A 433 -20.54 -0.09 -2.55
C ASN A 433 -21.97 0.42 -2.33
N ALA A 434 -22.80 -0.30 -1.58
CA ALA A 434 -24.12 0.18 -1.19
C ALA A 434 -24.06 1.43 -0.30
N LEU A 435 -23.11 1.49 0.65
CA LEU A 435 -22.88 2.67 1.50
C LEU A 435 -22.34 3.85 0.67
N SER A 436 -21.40 3.64 -0.24
CA SER A 436 -20.94 4.66 -1.19
C SER A 436 -22.11 5.29 -1.96
N LYS A 437 -23.05 4.45 -2.42
CA LYS A 437 -24.27 4.91 -3.07
C LYS A 437 -25.22 5.67 -2.14
N GLU A 438 -25.38 5.24 -0.88
CA GLU A 438 -26.15 5.97 0.16
C GLU A 438 -25.62 7.41 0.33
N TYR A 439 -24.29 7.59 0.27
CA TYR A 439 -23.62 8.89 0.39
C TYR A 439 -23.58 9.69 -0.92
N ASN A 440 -24.13 9.16 -2.02
CA ASN A 440 -23.93 9.69 -3.38
C ASN A 440 -22.45 9.97 -3.70
N PHE A 441 -21.58 9.09 -3.20
CA PHE A 441 -20.14 9.23 -3.39
C PHE A 441 -19.77 8.91 -4.84
N TRP A 442 -18.90 9.72 -5.43
CA TRP A 442 -18.67 9.73 -6.88
C TRP A 442 -18.08 8.44 -7.44
N LEU A 443 -17.41 7.63 -6.61
CA LEU A 443 -16.87 6.34 -7.02
C LEU A 443 -17.95 5.26 -7.16
N GLY A 444 -19.15 5.46 -6.63
CA GLY A 444 -20.25 4.52 -6.80
C GLY A 444 -19.86 3.08 -6.43
N ASP A 445 -19.94 2.16 -7.40
CA ASP A 445 -19.55 0.74 -7.24
C ASP A 445 -18.08 0.43 -7.59
N ALA A 446 -17.28 1.47 -7.84
CA ALA A 446 -15.82 1.44 -7.86
C ALA A 446 -15.21 1.75 -6.49
N PHE A 447 -16.03 2.14 -5.49
CA PHE A 447 -15.58 2.40 -4.12
C PHE A 447 -14.94 1.18 -3.46
N ALA A 448 -15.48 -0.01 -3.74
CA ALA A 448 -14.91 -1.28 -3.34
C ALA A 448 -14.77 -2.24 -4.53
N SER A 449 -13.55 -2.72 -4.73
CA SER A 449 -13.21 -3.73 -5.74
C SER A 449 -13.61 -5.15 -5.32
N GLY A 450 -13.83 -6.05 -6.28
CA GLY A 450 -14.09 -7.47 -6.00
C GLY A 450 -15.50 -7.78 -5.50
N GLY A 451 -16.44 -6.84 -5.68
CA GLY A 451 -17.88 -7.09 -5.49
C GLY A 451 -18.51 -7.90 -6.62
N SER A 452 -19.82 -8.10 -6.57
CA SER A 452 -20.57 -8.92 -7.55
C SER A 452 -20.49 -8.43 -9.01
N ALA A 453 -20.14 -7.16 -9.22
CA ALA A 453 -19.91 -6.55 -10.53
C ALA A 453 -18.42 -6.45 -10.94
N GLY A 454 -17.51 -7.06 -10.18
CA GLY A 454 -16.05 -7.04 -10.40
C GLY A 454 -15.48 -8.32 -11.02
N TYR A 455 -14.15 -8.42 -11.06
CA TYR A 455 -13.46 -9.64 -11.50
C TYR A 455 -13.34 -10.64 -10.34
N ASP A 456 -13.77 -11.87 -10.56
CA ASP A 456 -13.59 -12.96 -9.61
C ASP A 456 -12.15 -13.50 -9.69
N HIS A 457 -11.33 -13.14 -8.69
CA HIS A 457 -9.92 -13.52 -8.65
C HIS A 457 -9.71 -15.03 -8.58
N LYS A 458 -10.60 -15.77 -7.89
CA LYS A 458 -10.50 -17.23 -7.76
C LYS A 458 -10.83 -17.91 -9.08
N LYS A 459 -11.90 -17.47 -9.76
CA LYS A 459 -12.27 -17.98 -11.08
C LYS A 459 -11.22 -17.65 -12.14
N MET A 460 -10.61 -16.47 -12.04
CA MET A 460 -9.55 -16.03 -12.96
C MET A 460 -8.18 -16.64 -12.63
N GLY A 461 -8.00 -17.09 -11.39
CA GLY A 461 -6.74 -17.59 -10.82
C GLY A 461 -5.61 -16.56 -10.81
N ILE A 462 -5.93 -15.26 -10.87
CA ILE A 462 -4.98 -14.23 -11.29
C ILE A 462 -3.79 -14.09 -10.34
N THR A 463 -4.02 -14.15 -9.02
CA THR A 463 -2.95 -14.08 -8.01
C THR A 463 -1.98 -15.26 -8.14
N ALA A 464 -2.49 -16.48 -8.29
CA ALA A 464 -1.67 -17.67 -8.47
C ALA A 464 -0.91 -17.62 -9.80
N ARG A 465 -1.58 -17.23 -10.90
CA ARG A 465 -0.95 -17.07 -12.22
C ARG A 465 0.19 -16.05 -12.17
N GLY A 466 0.02 -14.95 -11.43
CA GLY A 466 1.07 -13.96 -11.16
C GLY A 466 2.29 -14.56 -10.46
N ALA A 467 2.07 -15.32 -9.38
CA ALA A 467 3.16 -15.99 -8.67
C ALA A 467 3.88 -17.00 -9.58
N TRP A 468 3.15 -17.64 -10.49
CA TRP A 468 3.72 -18.55 -11.49
C TRP A 468 4.58 -17.85 -12.55
N GLU A 469 4.45 -16.54 -12.78
CA GLU A 469 5.42 -15.80 -13.61
C GLU A 469 6.81 -15.78 -12.95
N SER A 470 6.87 -15.57 -11.63
CA SER A 470 8.12 -15.69 -10.86
C SER A 470 8.65 -17.12 -10.83
N ILE A 471 7.78 -18.12 -10.60
CA ILE A 471 8.18 -19.54 -10.58
C ILE A 471 8.80 -19.94 -11.92
N LYS A 472 8.14 -19.63 -13.04
CA LYS A 472 8.67 -19.89 -14.38
C LYS A 472 10.04 -19.25 -14.57
N ARG A 473 10.25 -18.01 -14.09
CA ARG A 473 11.54 -17.34 -14.17
C ARG A 473 12.63 -18.04 -13.34
N HIS A 474 12.33 -18.37 -12.09
CA HIS A 474 13.29 -19.05 -11.21
C HIS A 474 13.71 -20.40 -11.77
N PHE A 475 12.77 -21.22 -12.24
CA PHE A 475 13.12 -22.50 -12.85
C PHE A 475 13.79 -22.37 -14.21
N ARG A 476 13.50 -21.30 -14.98
CA ARG A 476 14.23 -21.01 -16.22
C ARG A 476 15.72 -20.79 -15.97
N GLU A 477 16.08 -20.18 -14.85
CA GLU A 477 17.49 -19.99 -14.43
C GLU A 477 18.15 -21.28 -13.93
N LEU A 478 17.34 -22.28 -13.62
CA LEU A 478 17.79 -23.63 -13.29
C LEU A 478 17.74 -24.57 -14.51
N ASP A 479 17.50 -24.03 -15.71
CA ASP A 479 17.30 -24.75 -16.97
C ASP A 479 16.21 -25.84 -16.91
N ILE A 480 15.16 -25.60 -16.12
CA ILE A 480 14.01 -26.50 -16.00
C ILE A 480 12.78 -25.84 -16.62
N ASP A 481 12.09 -26.59 -17.49
CA ASP A 481 10.77 -26.21 -18.00
C ASP A 481 9.67 -26.83 -17.13
N VAL A 482 9.19 -26.06 -16.15
CA VAL A 482 8.17 -26.48 -15.17
C VAL A 482 6.80 -26.80 -15.76
N LEU A 483 6.58 -26.44 -17.03
CA LEU A 483 5.35 -26.75 -17.73
C LEU A 483 5.42 -28.12 -18.43
N ASN A 484 6.61 -28.70 -18.53
CA ASN A 484 6.85 -29.97 -19.23
C ASN A 484 7.72 -30.96 -18.43
N THR A 485 8.17 -30.60 -17.23
CA THR A 485 9.06 -31.39 -16.37
C THR A 485 8.44 -31.58 -15.00
N ASP A 486 8.39 -32.83 -14.53
CA ASP A 486 7.90 -33.16 -13.19
C ASP A 486 8.79 -32.55 -12.11
N ILE A 487 8.17 -31.83 -11.16
CA ILE A 487 8.85 -31.18 -10.03
C ILE A 487 8.20 -31.59 -8.70
N THR A 488 9.02 -31.71 -7.66
CA THR A 488 8.56 -31.98 -6.29
C THR A 488 8.13 -30.71 -5.59
N VAL A 489 6.97 -30.74 -4.93
CA VAL A 489 6.37 -29.54 -4.32
C VAL A 489 5.93 -29.81 -2.89
N VAL A 490 6.17 -28.86 -2.00
CA VAL A 490 5.47 -28.73 -0.72
C VAL A 490 4.78 -27.38 -0.63
N GLY A 491 3.74 -27.24 0.19
CA GLY A 491 3.13 -25.92 0.34
C GLY A 491 2.17 -25.72 1.49
N ILE A 492 1.73 -24.48 1.64
CA ILE A 492 0.78 -24.04 2.67
C ILE A 492 -0.55 -23.73 2.01
N GLY A 493 -1.59 -24.47 2.39
CA GLY A 493 -2.95 -24.29 1.89
C GLY A 493 -3.67 -25.62 1.61
N ASP A 494 -4.84 -25.50 1.00
CA ASP A 494 -5.66 -26.62 0.54
C ASP A 494 -6.29 -26.30 -0.83
N MET A 495 -6.86 -27.32 -1.48
CA MET A 495 -7.45 -27.18 -2.81
C MET A 495 -8.71 -26.31 -2.86
N SER A 496 -9.32 -25.94 -1.72
CA SER A 496 -10.44 -25.00 -1.68
C SER A 496 -9.98 -23.53 -1.75
N GLY A 497 -8.71 -23.27 -1.39
CA GLY A 497 -8.11 -21.94 -1.41
C GLY A 497 -7.96 -21.36 -2.81
N ASP A 498 -8.16 -20.04 -2.95
CA ASP A 498 -7.94 -19.32 -4.22
C ASP A 498 -6.50 -19.50 -4.73
N VAL A 499 -5.52 -19.07 -3.93
CA VAL A 499 -4.12 -19.04 -4.36
C VAL A 499 -3.53 -20.44 -4.41
N PHE A 500 -3.70 -21.24 -3.35
CA PHE A 500 -3.16 -22.60 -3.30
C PHE A 500 -3.80 -23.51 -4.36
N GLY A 501 -5.13 -23.53 -4.45
CA GLY A 501 -5.85 -24.37 -5.40
C GLY A 501 -5.49 -24.06 -6.85
N ASN A 502 -5.55 -22.79 -7.25
CA ASN A 502 -5.14 -22.38 -8.61
C ASN A 502 -3.64 -22.64 -8.84
N GLY A 503 -2.79 -22.42 -7.84
CA GLY A 503 -1.35 -22.65 -7.92
C GLY A 503 -1.01 -24.13 -8.18
N MET A 504 -1.66 -25.05 -7.48
CA MET A 504 -1.46 -26.50 -7.64
C MET A 504 -2.12 -27.11 -8.89
N LEU A 505 -2.89 -26.31 -9.63
CA LEU A 505 -3.49 -26.66 -10.92
C LEU A 505 -2.83 -25.98 -12.11
N TYR A 506 -1.87 -25.07 -11.88
CA TYR A 506 -1.23 -24.33 -12.96
C TYR A 506 -0.38 -25.23 -13.87
N SER A 507 0.26 -26.27 -13.31
CA SER A 507 1.01 -27.28 -14.05
C SER A 507 0.51 -28.68 -13.73
N LYS A 508 0.46 -29.53 -14.76
CA LYS A 508 0.15 -30.97 -14.64
C LYS A 508 1.34 -31.80 -14.15
N HIS A 509 2.52 -31.19 -14.08
CA HIS A 509 3.80 -31.79 -13.72
C HIS A 509 4.16 -31.57 -12.23
N ILE A 510 3.16 -31.32 -11.39
CA ILE A 510 3.35 -31.10 -9.95
C ILE A 510 3.20 -32.42 -9.21
N ASN A 511 4.30 -32.85 -8.59
CA ASN A 511 4.35 -33.92 -7.59
C ASN A 511 4.26 -33.31 -6.19
N LEU A 512 3.03 -33.10 -5.71
CA LEU A 512 2.76 -32.51 -4.39
C LEU A 512 3.04 -33.54 -3.29
N LEU A 513 4.20 -33.43 -2.63
CA LEU A 513 4.63 -34.37 -1.60
C LEU A 513 3.97 -34.10 -0.25
N ALA A 514 3.76 -32.84 0.08
CA ALA A 514 3.15 -32.44 1.33
C ALA A 514 2.43 -31.10 1.22
N ALA A 515 1.32 -30.95 1.94
CA ALA A 515 0.66 -29.67 2.12
C ALA A 515 0.01 -29.59 3.49
N PHE A 516 -0.18 -28.39 4.02
CA PHE A 516 -0.88 -28.23 5.29
C PHE A 516 -1.68 -26.94 5.36
N ASP A 517 -2.78 -26.97 6.11
CA ASP A 517 -3.61 -25.80 6.42
C ASP A 517 -3.84 -25.71 7.94
N HIS A 518 -4.86 -24.94 8.35
CA HIS A 518 -5.24 -24.82 9.76
C HIS A 518 -5.86 -26.10 10.34
N ARG A 519 -6.26 -27.07 9.51
CA ARG A 519 -7.03 -28.27 9.89
C ARG A 519 -6.20 -29.55 9.76
N HIS A 520 -5.46 -29.68 8.67
CA HIS A 520 -4.91 -30.94 8.16
C HIS A 520 -3.47 -30.81 7.68
N ILE A 521 -2.79 -31.94 7.67
CA ILE A 521 -1.50 -32.18 7.01
C ILE A 521 -1.72 -33.31 5.99
N PHE A 522 -1.55 -33.01 4.71
CA PHE A 522 -1.56 -33.94 3.59
C PHE A 522 -0.13 -34.41 3.30
N LEU A 523 0.04 -35.71 3.08
CA LEU A 523 1.32 -36.36 2.77
C LEU A 523 1.14 -37.40 1.67
N ASP A 524 1.96 -37.31 0.61
CA ASP A 524 2.02 -38.29 -0.47
C ASP A 524 3.51 -38.49 -0.86
N PRO A 525 4.15 -39.62 -0.48
CA PRO A 525 5.60 -39.75 -0.63
C PRO A 525 6.08 -39.88 -2.09
N ASN A 526 5.23 -40.37 -2.99
CA ASN A 526 5.57 -40.58 -4.40
C ASN A 526 4.32 -40.46 -5.30
N PRO A 527 3.74 -39.25 -5.43
CA PRO A 527 2.55 -39.03 -6.23
C PRO A 527 2.85 -39.22 -7.73
N ASP A 528 1.89 -39.77 -8.47
CA ASP A 528 1.88 -39.69 -9.93
C ASP A 528 1.32 -38.33 -10.36
N ALA A 529 2.08 -37.55 -11.13
CA ALA A 529 1.72 -36.18 -11.50
C ALA A 529 0.35 -36.10 -12.19
N LYS A 530 0.05 -37.04 -13.10
CA LYS A 530 -1.18 -37.04 -13.90
C LYS A 530 -2.40 -37.46 -13.08
N ILE A 531 -2.28 -38.53 -12.30
CA ILE A 531 -3.36 -39.05 -11.45
C ILE A 531 -3.67 -38.03 -10.35
N SER A 532 -2.63 -37.56 -9.65
CA SER A 532 -2.78 -36.59 -8.55
C SER A 532 -3.31 -35.24 -9.05
N TYR A 533 -2.92 -34.79 -10.26
CA TYR A 533 -3.51 -33.58 -10.87
C TYR A 533 -5.01 -33.73 -11.09
N ALA A 534 -5.47 -34.86 -11.64
CA ALA A 534 -6.89 -35.11 -11.88
C ALA A 534 -7.68 -35.07 -10.56
N GLU A 535 -7.12 -35.62 -9.49
CA GLU A 535 -7.74 -35.60 -8.16
C GLU A 535 -7.73 -34.20 -7.53
N ARG A 536 -6.62 -33.47 -7.58
CA ARG A 536 -6.56 -32.06 -7.17
C ARG A 536 -7.61 -31.22 -7.91
N HIS A 537 -7.76 -31.44 -9.22
CA HIS A 537 -8.74 -30.73 -10.04
C HIS A 537 -10.18 -31.08 -9.62
N ARG A 538 -10.47 -32.35 -9.28
CA ARG A 538 -11.76 -32.74 -8.72
C ARG A 538 -12.04 -32.00 -7.40
N LEU A 539 -11.08 -31.98 -6.47
CA LEU A 539 -11.21 -31.32 -5.17
C LEU A 539 -11.45 -29.82 -5.28
N PHE A 540 -10.76 -29.15 -6.20
CA PHE A 540 -10.92 -27.71 -6.44
C PHE A 540 -12.33 -27.33 -6.90
N ASN A 541 -13.00 -28.22 -7.64
CA ASN A 541 -14.33 -27.99 -8.19
C ASN A 541 -15.49 -28.42 -7.27
N LEU A 542 -15.21 -28.95 -6.08
CA LEU A 542 -16.23 -29.19 -5.07
C LEU A 542 -16.75 -27.86 -4.49
N SER A 543 -18.03 -27.82 -4.13
CA SER A 543 -18.64 -26.64 -3.49
C SER A 543 -17.97 -26.29 -2.15
N THR A 544 -17.57 -27.31 -1.42
CA THR A 544 -16.73 -27.24 -0.21
C THR A 544 -15.76 -28.40 -0.24
N SER A 545 -14.49 -28.16 0.03
CA SER A 545 -13.48 -29.21 0.12
C SER A 545 -12.45 -28.96 1.22
N SER A 546 -11.78 -30.03 1.59
CA SER A 546 -10.66 -30.11 2.51
C SER A 546 -9.73 -31.23 2.07
N TRP A 547 -8.59 -31.40 2.74
CA TRP A 547 -7.72 -32.54 2.46
C TRP A 547 -8.39 -33.88 2.78
N GLU A 548 -9.36 -33.95 3.70
CA GLU A 548 -10.10 -35.19 4.00
C GLU A 548 -10.94 -35.70 2.82
N ASP A 549 -11.27 -34.83 1.86
CA ASP A 549 -12.02 -35.20 0.67
C ASP A 549 -11.15 -35.88 -0.40
N TYR A 550 -9.82 -35.86 -0.26
CA TYR A 550 -8.88 -36.49 -1.19
C TYR A 550 -9.05 -38.01 -1.16
N ASN A 551 -9.22 -38.62 -2.32
CA ASN A 551 -9.43 -40.07 -2.44
C ASN A 551 -8.21 -40.84 -1.90
N PRO A 552 -8.32 -41.55 -0.76
CA PRO A 552 -7.18 -42.21 -0.14
C PRO A 552 -6.55 -43.30 -1.02
N ALA A 553 -7.32 -43.89 -1.93
CA ALA A 553 -6.82 -44.91 -2.86
C ALA A 553 -5.85 -44.33 -3.92
N LEU A 554 -5.81 -43.01 -4.09
CA LEU A 554 -4.91 -42.33 -5.02
C LEU A 554 -3.65 -41.76 -4.34
N ILE A 555 -3.56 -41.85 -3.00
CA ILE A 555 -2.36 -41.47 -2.25
C ILE A 555 -1.37 -42.64 -2.32
N SER A 556 -0.10 -42.37 -2.61
CA SER A 556 0.90 -43.43 -2.73
C SER A 556 1.16 -44.15 -1.39
N PRO A 557 1.65 -45.40 -1.41
CA PRO A 557 1.85 -46.19 -0.19
C PRO A 557 2.69 -45.48 0.87
N GLY A 558 2.13 -45.38 2.08
CA GLY A 558 2.77 -44.72 3.22
C GLY A 558 2.39 -43.25 3.41
N GLY A 559 1.62 -42.65 2.51
CA GLY A 559 1.03 -41.32 2.67
C GLY A 559 -0.32 -41.33 3.42
N GLY A 560 -0.91 -40.13 3.58
CA GLY A 560 -2.21 -39.96 4.21
C GLY A 560 -2.56 -38.51 4.53
N VAL A 561 -3.75 -38.32 5.11
CA VAL A 561 -4.26 -37.02 5.59
C VAL A 561 -4.45 -37.09 7.09
N TYR A 562 -3.84 -36.15 7.81
CA TYR A 562 -3.78 -36.16 9.27
C TYR A 562 -4.34 -34.87 9.86
N LYS A 563 -5.12 -34.97 10.93
CA LYS A 563 -5.63 -33.78 11.65
C LYS A 563 -4.51 -33.11 12.42
N ARG A 564 -4.43 -31.78 12.34
CA ARG A 564 -3.46 -30.97 13.09
C ARG A 564 -3.69 -30.99 14.61
N SER A 565 -4.86 -31.45 15.06
CA SER A 565 -5.21 -31.65 16.47
C SER A 565 -4.67 -32.95 17.07
N LEU A 566 -4.04 -33.84 16.28
CA LEU A 566 -3.44 -35.07 16.79
C LEU A 566 -2.25 -34.76 17.70
N LYS A 567 -2.02 -35.61 18.71
CA LYS A 567 -0.83 -35.48 19.58
C LYS A 567 0.46 -35.88 18.87
N SER A 568 0.39 -36.89 18.01
CA SER A 568 1.53 -37.43 17.24
C SER A 568 1.04 -38.14 15.98
N ILE A 569 1.88 -38.14 14.94
CA ILE A 569 1.69 -38.79 13.65
C ILE A 569 2.88 -39.74 13.43
N VAL A 570 2.59 -41.03 13.22
CA VAL A 570 3.62 -42.05 12.92
C VAL A 570 4.02 -41.93 11.44
N LEU A 571 5.32 -41.89 11.17
CA LEU A 571 5.87 -41.71 9.83
C LEU A 571 6.22 -43.05 9.21
N SER A 572 5.75 -43.28 7.99
CA SER A 572 6.14 -44.43 7.17
C SER A 572 7.58 -44.30 6.68
N PRO A 573 8.28 -45.40 6.33
CA PRO A 573 9.60 -45.34 5.72
C PRO A 573 9.65 -44.46 4.46
N GLN A 574 8.58 -44.47 3.66
CA GLN A 574 8.48 -43.68 2.42
C GLN A 574 8.43 -42.18 2.72
N ILE A 575 7.64 -41.76 3.72
CA ILE A 575 7.57 -40.35 4.15
C ILE A 575 8.88 -39.88 4.78
N LYS A 576 9.56 -40.74 5.53
CA LYS A 576 10.89 -40.44 6.09
C LYS A 576 11.90 -40.10 4.99
N ILE A 577 11.87 -40.85 3.88
CA ILE A 577 12.70 -40.57 2.71
C ILE A 577 12.27 -39.27 2.04
N ALA A 578 10.96 -39.08 1.79
CA ALA A 578 10.44 -37.89 1.10
C ALA A 578 10.72 -36.58 1.86
N LEU A 579 10.72 -36.60 3.20
CA LEU A 579 10.97 -35.43 4.05
C LEU A 579 12.41 -35.36 4.58
N ASP A 580 13.29 -36.28 4.19
CA ASP A 580 14.66 -36.41 4.69
C ASP A 580 14.77 -36.39 6.23
N THR A 581 14.10 -37.34 6.88
CA THR A 581 14.07 -37.45 8.35
C THR A 581 14.22 -38.88 8.84
N THR A 582 14.82 -39.03 10.03
CA THR A 582 15.00 -40.33 10.70
C THR A 582 13.99 -40.59 11.81
N LYS A 583 13.12 -39.63 12.17
CA LYS A 583 12.15 -39.80 13.26
C LYS A 583 11.04 -40.78 12.87
N ASP A 584 10.63 -41.62 13.82
CA ASP A 584 9.52 -42.57 13.65
C ASP A 584 8.14 -41.95 13.84
N SER A 585 8.04 -40.87 14.62
CA SER A 585 6.80 -40.12 14.81
C SER A 585 7.10 -38.66 15.17
N MET A 586 6.14 -37.78 14.92
CA MET A 586 6.24 -36.35 15.19
C MET A 586 4.89 -35.77 15.62
N SER A 587 4.90 -34.76 16.49
CA SER A 587 3.73 -33.90 16.66
C SER A 587 3.44 -33.12 15.36
N PRO A 588 2.20 -32.64 15.12
CA PRO A 588 1.88 -31.89 13.91
C PRO A 588 2.77 -30.66 13.67
N ASN A 589 3.14 -29.92 14.72
CA ASN A 589 4.04 -28.78 14.58
C ASN A 589 5.47 -29.20 14.20
N GLU A 590 5.98 -30.29 14.77
CA GLU A 590 7.29 -30.85 14.35
C GLU A 590 7.26 -31.35 12.91
N LEU A 591 6.17 -31.99 12.50
CA LEU A 591 6.00 -32.47 11.13
C LEU A 591 5.94 -31.30 10.13
N ILE A 592 5.24 -30.22 10.45
CA ILE A 592 5.25 -29.00 9.63
C ILE A 592 6.68 -28.46 9.49
N ARG A 593 7.47 -28.43 10.58
CA ARG A 593 8.89 -28.04 10.50
C ARG A 593 9.69 -28.96 9.57
N ALA A 594 9.44 -30.27 9.60
CA ALA A 594 10.09 -31.22 8.70
C ALA A 594 9.68 -31.00 7.24
N ILE A 595 8.40 -30.74 6.97
CA ILE A 595 7.89 -30.39 5.63
C ILE A 595 8.57 -29.13 5.08
N LEU A 596 8.69 -28.09 5.89
CA LEU A 596 9.35 -26.84 5.49
C LEU A 596 10.86 -27.05 5.17
N LYS A 597 11.50 -28.04 5.81
CA LYS A 597 12.92 -28.38 5.60
C LYS A 597 13.15 -29.43 4.50
N ALA A 598 12.09 -29.94 3.88
CA ALA A 598 12.20 -31.02 2.91
C ALA A 598 13.02 -30.59 1.67
N PRO A 599 13.88 -31.47 1.12
CA PRO A 599 14.68 -31.18 -0.05
C PRO A 599 13.86 -31.34 -1.33
N VAL A 600 13.02 -30.34 -1.63
CA VAL A 600 12.12 -30.33 -2.80
C VAL A 600 12.43 -29.23 -3.81
N ASP A 601 11.86 -29.29 -4.99
CA ASP A 601 12.07 -28.28 -6.02
C ASP A 601 11.38 -26.95 -5.67
N LEU A 602 10.11 -27.00 -5.25
CA LEU A 602 9.30 -25.82 -4.96
C LEU A 602 8.64 -25.86 -3.58
N PHE A 603 8.83 -24.80 -2.80
CA PHE A 603 7.96 -24.47 -1.68
C PHE A 603 6.98 -23.37 -2.10
N PHE A 604 5.69 -23.72 -2.18
CA PHE A 604 4.63 -22.79 -2.55
C PHE A 604 3.79 -22.35 -1.34
N ASN A 605 3.89 -21.08 -0.97
CA ASN A 605 3.00 -20.51 0.04
C ASN A 605 1.72 -19.97 -0.62
N GLY A 606 0.60 -20.67 -0.47
CA GLY A 606 -0.72 -20.21 -0.88
C GLY A 606 -1.64 -19.85 0.29
N GLY A 607 -1.11 -19.79 1.52
CA GLY A 607 -1.85 -19.61 2.75
C GLY A 607 -1.53 -18.29 3.46
N ILE A 608 -1.81 -18.26 4.78
CA ILE A 608 -1.62 -17.08 5.64
C ILE A 608 -0.76 -17.49 6.83
N GLY A 609 0.20 -16.65 7.21
CA GLY A 609 1.06 -16.83 8.37
C GLY A 609 2.53 -16.82 8.01
N THR A 610 3.39 -16.55 8.99
CA THR A 610 4.83 -16.45 8.81
C THR A 610 5.53 -17.68 9.37
N TYR A 611 6.02 -18.52 8.46
CA TYR A 611 6.60 -19.84 8.71
C TYR A 611 8.13 -19.87 8.64
N VAL A 612 8.74 -18.83 8.08
CA VAL A 612 10.20 -18.70 7.93
C VAL A 612 10.65 -17.34 8.47
N LYS A 613 11.66 -17.33 9.35
CA LYS A 613 12.35 -16.12 9.83
C LYS A 613 13.86 -16.22 9.59
N ALA A 614 14.64 -15.17 9.89
CA ALA A 614 16.09 -15.33 10.00
C ALA A 614 16.47 -15.95 11.35
N SER A 615 17.63 -16.60 11.40
CA SER A 615 18.24 -17.06 12.65
C SER A 615 18.52 -15.93 13.65
N THR A 616 18.66 -14.70 13.16
CA THR A 616 18.88 -13.48 13.95
C THR A 616 17.59 -12.82 14.46
N GLU A 617 16.43 -13.35 14.12
CA GLU A 617 15.14 -12.89 14.64
C GLU A 617 14.64 -13.85 15.72
N THR A 618 14.05 -13.33 16.79
CA THR A 618 13.30 -14.16 17.74
C THR A 618 11.92 -14.46 17.19
N HIS A 619 11.23 -15.47 17.73
CA HIS A 619 9.85 -15.73 17.35
C HIS A 619 8.90 -14.58 17.70
N ALA A 620 9.20 -13.85 18.78
CA ALA A 620 8.42 -12.69 19.24
C ALA A 620 8.51 -11.52 18.25
N ASP A 621 9.68 -11.30 17.62
CA ASP A 621 9.91 -10.20 16.67
C ASP A 621 9.02 -10.30 15.42
N VAL A 622 8.59 -11.52 15.05
CA VAL A 622 7.79 -11.77 13.84
C VAL A 622 6.35 -11.29 13.98
N GLY A 623 5.81 -11.23 15.21
CA GLY A 623 4.44 -10.77 15.46
C GLY A 623 3.31 -11.77 15.09
N ASP A 624 3.64 -12.98 14.64
CA ASP A 624 2.69 -14.09 14.40
C ASP A 624 2.86 -15.17 15.48
N ARG A 625 2.08 -15.06 16.56
CA ARG A 625 2.15 -16.02 17.68
C ARG A 625 1.57 -17.40 17.32
N THR A 626 0.64 -17.47 16.37
CA THR A 626 -0.05 -18.72 16.02
C THR A 626 0.89 -19.75 15.39
N ASN A 627 1.87 -19.29 14.61
CA ASN A 627 2.82 -20.16 13.91
C ASN A 627 4.20 -20.24 14.57
N GLU A 628 4.37 -19.70 15.78
CA GLU A 628 5.65 -19.70 16.51
C GLU A 628 6.24 -21.11 16.64
N TYR A 629 5.44 -22.09 17.05
CA TYR A 629 5.92 -23.46 17.30
C TYR A 629 6.29 -24.25 16.04
N CYS A 630 5.83 -23.84 14.85
CA CYS A 630 6.15 -24.51 13.59
C CYS A 630 7.08 -23.71 12.67
N ARG A 631 7.49 -22.49 13.07
CA ARG A 631 8.39 -21.63 12.30
C ARG A 631 9.83 -22.13 12.31
N ILE A 632 10.48 -22.04 11.16
CA ILE A 632 11.90 -22.40 10.96
C ILE A 632 12.73 -21.18 10.55
N ASP A 633 14.05 -21.34 10.51
CA ASP A 633 14.96 -20.32 9.98
C ASP A 633 15.15 -20.47 8.47
N GLY A 634 15.40 -19.38 7.75
CA GLY A 634 15.63 -19.36 6.30
C GLY A 634 16.86 -20.17 5.90
N SER A 635 17.86 -20.24 6.77
CA SER A 635 19.03 -21.11 6.64
C SER A 635 18.72 -22.61 6.68
N GLU A 636 17.56 -22.99 7.25
CA GLU A 636 17.10 -24.39 7.34
C GLU A 636 16.27 -24.82 6.13
N LEU A 637 15.86 -23.89 5.25
CA LEU A 637 15.21 -24.25 3.99
C LEU A 637 16.19 -24.99 3.07
N CYS A 638 15.69 -26.08 2.49
CA CYS A 638 16.43 -26.95 1.55
C CYS A 638 15.79 -27.00 0.16
N CYS A 639 14.66 -26.35 -0.05
CA CYS A 639 14.05 -26.28 -1.37
C CYS A 639 14.88 -25.43 -2.33
N ARG A 640 14.71 -25.63 -3.65
CA ARG A 640 15.43 -24.86 -4.68
C ARG A 640 14.79 -23.50 -4.94
N VAL A 641 13.46 -23.46 -4.95
CA VAL A 641 12.65 -22.28 -5.23
C VAL A 641 11.59 -22.11 -4.14
N VAL A 642 11.41 -20.88 -3.68
CA VAL A 642 10.27 -20.47 -2.86
C VAL A 642 9.45 -19.44 -3.63
N ALA A 643 8.14 -19.60 -3.66
CA ALA A 643 7.23 -18.61 -4.21
C ALA A 643 6.10 -18.28 -3.22
N GLU A 644 5.86 -16.99 -3.03
CA GLU A 644 4.90 -16.48 -2.04
C GLU A 644 3.64 -15.93 -2.72
N GLY A 645 2.71 -16.83 -3.04
CA GLY A 645 1.38 -16.44 -3.50
C GLY A 645 0.52 -15.82 -2.38
N GLY A 646 0.69 -16.29 -1.15
CA GLY A 646 0.14 -15.70 0.07
C GLY A 646 0.96 -14.51 0.58
N ASN A 647 0.44 -13.74 1.53
CA ASN A 647 1.19 -12.64 2.15
C ASN A 647 2.02 -13.15 3.34
N LEU A 648 3.24 -12.63 3.49
CA LEU A 648 4.12 -12.79 4.66
C LEU A 648 4.41 -14.26 5.06
N GLY A 649 4.66 -15.14 4.09
CA GLY A 649 5.11 -16.51 4.36
C GLY A 649 6.48 -16.56 5.05
N CYS A 650 7.36 -15.65 4.64
CA CYS A 650 8.69 -15.43 5.17
C CYS A 650 8.83 -14.00 5.70
N THR A 651 9.60 -13.79 6.78
CA THR A 651 10.09 -12.44 7.11
C THR A 651 11.09 -11.99 6.04
N GLN A 652 11.26 -10.68 5.87
CA GLN A 652 12.23 -10.15 4.90
C GLN A 652 13.65 -10.67 5.17
N ARG A 653 14.07 -10.70 6.44
CA ARG A 653 15.40 -11.22 6.83
C ARG A 653 15.50 -12.73 6.57
N GLY A 654 14.43 -13.50 6.78
CA GLY A 654 14.37 -14.92 6.45
C GLY A 654 14.53 -15.19 4.95
N ARG A 655 13.92 -14.36 4.09
CA ARG A 655 14.13 -14.44 2.63
C ARG A 655 15.58 -14.19 2.26
N ILE A 656 16.20 -13.17 2.87
CA ILE A 656 17.61 -12.80 2.61
C ILE A 656 18.53 -13.95 3.06
N GLU A 657 18.31 -14.51 4.24
CA GLU A 657 19.09 -15.64 4.76
C GLU A 657 19.03 -16.87 3.83
N TYR A 658 17.83 -17.22 3.36
CA TYR A 658 17.65 -18.30 2.38
C TYR A 658 18.32 -17.98 1.03
N ALA A 659 18.17 -16.76 0.53
CA ALA A 659 18.77 -16.32 -0.74
C ALA A 659 20.30 -16.31 -0.70
N LEU A 660 20.91 -15.94 0.43
CA LEU A 660 22.37 -15.99 0.62
C LEU A 660 22.92 -17.42 0.59
N LYS A 661 22.09 -18.43 0.90
CA LYS A 661 22.44 -19.86 0.79
C LYS A 661 22.28 -20.41 -0.65
N GLY A 662 21.87 -19.57 -1.59
CA GLY A 662 21.66 -19.93 -3.00
C GLY A 662 20.22 -20.29 -3.37
N GLY A 663 19.27 -20.16 -2.44
CA GLY A 663 17.85 -20.34 -2.71
C GLY A 663 17.27 -19.25 -3.62
N LEU A 664 16.34 -19.61 -4.51
CA LEU A 664 15.68 -18.63 -5.37
C LEU A 664 14.35 -18.21 -4.78
N ILE A 665 14.27 -16.95 -4.37
CA ILE A 665 13.07 -16.33 -3.81
C ILE A 665 13.04 -14.84 -4.17
N ASN A 666 11.87 -14.31 -4.48
CA ASN A 666 11.62 -12.87 -4.55
C ASN A 666 11.05 -12.37 -3.21
N ALA A 667 10.21 -11.35 -3.23
CA ALA A 667 9.37 -11.01 -2.09
C ALA A 667 7.90 -11.22 -2.48
N ASP A 668 7.05 -11.53 -1.50
CA ASP A 668 5.62 -11.73 -1.67
C ASP A 668 4.92 -10.62 -2.48
N PHE A 669 5.26 -9.36 -2.22
CA PHE A 669 4.70 -8.21 -2.93
C PHE A 669 5.08 -8.13 -4.42
N ILE A 670 6.03 -8.95 -4.89
CA ILE A 670 6.30 -9.18 -6.32
C ILE A 670 5.42 -10.32 -6.82
N ASP A 671 5.51 -11.49 -6.18
CA ASP A 671 4.87 -12.73 -6.62
C ASP A 671 3.34 -12.61 -6.64
N ASN A 672 2.74 -12.01 -5.60
CA ASN A 672 1.29 -11.92 -5.44
C ASN A 672 0.70 -10.55 -5.83
N SER A 673 1.45 -9.71 -6.54
CA SER A 673 1.01 -8.37 -6.99
C SER A 673 -0.14 -8.43 -8.00
N ALA A 674 -0.29 -9.52 -8.75
CA ALA A 674 -1.31 -9.67 -9.79
C ALA A 674 -2.75 -9.45 -9.28
N GLY A 675 -3.03 -9.84 -8.03
CA GLY A 675 -4.33 -9.62 -7.43
C GLY A 675 -4.65 -8.13 -7.24
N VAL A 676 -3.67 -7.33 -6.78
CA VAL A 676 -3.92 -5.89 -6.56
C VAL A 676 -4.01 -5.13 -7.88
N ASP A 677 -3.21 -5.55 -8.86
CA ASP A 677 -3.17 -5.01 -10.22
C ASP A 677 -4.47 -5.24 -10.99
N CYS A 678 -4.99 -6.48 -10.97
CA CYS A 678 -6.30 -6.80 -11.55
C CYS A 678 -7.42 -5.90 -11.01
N SER A 679 -7.42 -5.65 -9.70
CA SER A 679 -8.39 -4.76 -9.09
C SER A 679 -8.18 -3.28 -9.43
N ASP A 680 -6.94 -2.82 -9.67
CA ASP A 680 -6.70 -1.45 -10.10
C ASP A 680 -7.26 -1.21 -11.51
N HIS A 681 -7.04 -2.18 -12.41
CA HIS A 681 -7.68 -2.19 -13.71
C HIS A 681 -9.22 -2.19 -13.61
N GLU A 682 -9.81 -2.98 -12.69
CA GLU A 682 -11.26 -2.98 -12.44
C GLU A 682 -11.77 -1.58 -12.07
N VAL A 683 -11.14 -0.94 -11.09
CA VAL A 683 -11.54 0.37 -10.57
C VAL A 683 -11.43 1.43 -11.67
N ASN A 684 -10.30 1.49 -12.40
CA ASN A 684 -10.11 2.46 -13.48
C ASN A 684 -11.07 2.23 -14.65
N LEU A 685 -11.40 0.98 -14.99
CA LEU A 685 -12.43 0.69 -16.00
C LEU A 685 -13.82 1.15 -15.55
N LYS A 686 -14.18 0.92 -14.30
CA LYS A 686 -15.48 1.38 -13.75
C LYS A 686 -15.56 2.91 -13.76
N ILE A 687 -14.53 3.61 -13.27
CA ILE A 687 -14.47 5.08 -13.29
C ILE A 687 -14.63 5.62 -14.72
N LEU A 688 -13.91 5.03 -15.70
CA LEU A 688 -14.01 5.42 -17.10
C LEU A 688 -15.43 5.22 -17.66
N LEU A 689 -16.02 4.04 -17.44
CA LEU A 689 -17.32 3.67 -18.00
C LEU A 689 -18.49 4.37 -17.30
N ASP A 690 -18.35 4.75 -16.03
CA ASP A 690 -19.35 5.51 -15.29
C ASP A 690 -19.60 6.89 -15.90
N GLN A 691 -18.59 7.49 -16.55
CA GLN A 691 -18.78 8.72 -17.32
C GLN A 691 -19.82 8.55 -18.43
N GLU A 692 -19.77 7.42 -19.16
CA GLU A 692 -20.70 7.10 -20.23
C GLU A 692 -22.10 6.74 -19.71
N ILE A 693 -22.19 6.19 -18.49
CA ILE A 693 -23.47 5.95 -17.81
C ILE A 693 -24.12 7.29 -17.43
N ARG A 694 -23.36 8.24 -16.85
CA ARG A 694 -23.87 9.55 -16.44
C ARG A 694 -24.46 10.35 -17.60
N VAL A 695 -23.85 10.25 -18.79
CA VAL A 695 -24.35 10.91 -20.01
C VAL A 695 -25.39 10.07 -20.79
N GLY A 696 -25.84 8.94 -20.23
CA GLY A 696 -26.91 8.11 -20.79
C GLY A 696 -26.52 7.27 -22.02
N LYS A 697 -25.23 7.19 -22.37
CA LYS A 697 -24.74 6.40 -23.53
C LYS A 697 -24.55 4.92 -23.23
N LEU A 698 -24.42 4.56 -21.95
CA LEU A 698 -24.25 3.18 -21.49
C LEU A 698 -25.22 2.87 -20.35
N THR A 699 -25.78 1.66 -20.33
CA THR A 699 -26.59 1.17 -19.20
C THR A 699 -25.72 0.36 -18.25
N ASN A 700 -26.10 0.27 -16.97
CA ASN A 700 -25.41 -0.58 -15.99
C ASN A 700 -25.26 -2.04 -16.47
N LYS A 701 -26.31 -2.61 -17.08
CA LYS A 701 -26.28 -3.97 -17.63
C LYS A 701 -25.25 -4.12 -18.76
N ALA A 702 -25.20 -3.17 -19.68
CA ALA A 702 -24.24 -3.18 -20.79
C ALA A 702 -22.80 -2.97 -20.29
N ARG A 703 -22.60 -2.11 -19.29
CA ARG A 703 -21.30 -1.89 -18.63
C ARG A 703 -20.78 -3.17 -17.98
N ASN A 704 -21.60 -3.86 -17.19
CA ASN A 704 -21.19 -5.09 -16.53
C ASN A 704 -20.90 -6.23 -17.53
N GLY A 705 -21.70 -6.32 -18.60
CA GLY A 705 -21.42 -7.25 -19.72
C GLY A 705 -20.08 -6.97 -20.39
N LEU A 706 -19.75 -5.69 -20.62
CA LEU A 706 -18.45 -5.29 -21.17
C LEU A 706 -17.29 -5.65 -20.23
N LEU A 707 -17.38 -5.32 -18.94
CA LEU A 707 -16.35 -5.68 -17.94
C LEU A 707 -16.06 -7.19 -17.97
N SER A 708 -17.11 -8.01 -17.93
CA SER A 708 -16.99 -9.47 -17.99
C SER A 708 -16.27 -9.94 -19.27
N SER A 709 -16.58 -9.34 -20.43
CA SER A 709 -15.94 -9.69 -21.71
C SER A 709 -14.44 -9.39 -21.75
N LEU A 710 -13.96 -8.42 -20.96
CA LEU A 710 -12.56 -7.97 -20.94
C LEU A 710 -11.65 -8.83 -20.05
N THR A 711 -12.18 -9.83 -19.34
CA THR A 711 -11.45 -10.61 -18.33
C THR A 711 -10.09 -11.14 -18.82
N GLN A 712 -10.01 -11.69 -20.03
CA GLN A 712 -8.74 -12.24 -20.54
C GLN A 712 -7.73 -11.18 -20.99
N GLU A 713 -8.20 -10.06 -21.54
CA GLU A 713 -7.31 -8.94 -21.90
C GLU A 713 -6.72 -8.30 -20.64
N ILE A 714 -7.52 -8.17 -19.57
CA ILE A 714 -7.04 -7.71 -18.26
C ILE A 714 -6.02 -8.68 -17.66
N ALA A 715 -6.29 -10.00 -17.74
CA ALA A 715 -5.33 -11.00 -17.31
C ALA A 715 -3.97 -10.84 -18.02
N ALA A 716 -3.99 -10.56 -19.32
CA ALA A 716 -2.78 -10.39 -20.11
C ALA A 716 -1.99 -9.13 -19.73
N LEU A 717 -2.67 -8.02 -19.44
CA LEU A 717 -2.01 -6.79 -18.96
C LEU A 717 -1.33 -7.03 -17.61
N VAL A 718 -2.06 -7.61 -16.64
CA VAL A 718 -1.56 -7.90 -15.30
C VAL A 718 -0.35 -8.85 -15.35
N LEU A 719 -0.47 -9.96 -16.07
CA LEU A 719 0.62 -10.95 -16.13
C LEU A 719 1.86 -10.41 -16.86
N LYS A 720 1.70 -9.49 -17.81
CA LYS A 720 2.82 -8.80 -18.45
C LYS A 720 3.61 -7.98 -17.41
N ASP A 721 2.93 -7.30 -16.50
CA ASP A 721 3.58 -6.53 -15.44
C ASP A 721 4.26 -7.45 -14.40
N ASN A 722 3.64 -8.57 -14.02
CA ASN A 722 4.29 -9.59 -13.18
C ASN A 722 5.57 -10.14 -13.82
N TYR A 723 5.49 -10.53 -15.10
CA TYR A 723 6.63 -11.03 -15.87
C TYR A 723 7.77 -10.01 -15.91
N ALA A 724 7.46 -8.75 -16.23
CA ALA A 724 8.43 -7.69 -16.39
C ALA A 724 9.14 -7.33 -15.08
N GLN A 725 8.43 -7.36 -13.94
CA GLN A 725 9.02 -7.15 -12.62
C GLN A 725 9.97 -8.28 -12.22
N ALA A 726 9.53 -9.53 -12.35
CA ALA A 726 10.38 -10.70 -12.08
C ALA A 726 11.63 -10.70 -12.98
N PHE A 727 11.46 -10.38 -14.27
CA PHE A 727 12.58 -10.24 -15.21
C PHE A 727 13.57 -9.16 -14.78
N SER A 728 13.09 -7.96 -14.42
CA SER A 728 13.98 -6.87 -14.01
C SER A 728 14.79 -7.20 -12.76
N ILE A 729 14.21 -7.91 -11.79
CA ILE A 729 14.91 -8.38 -10.58
C ILE A 729 15.95 -9.43 -10.94
N SER A 730 15.59 -10.44 -11.74
CA SER A 730 16.52 -11.49 -12.18
C SER A 730 17.71 -10.92 -12.95
N PHE A 731 17.47 -9.99 -13.88
CA PHE A 731 18.53 -9.34 -14.64
C PHE A 731 19.47 -8.54 -13.74
N ALA A 732 18.93 -7.82 -12.75
CA ALA A 732 19.74 -7.08 -11.78
C ALA A 732 20.54 -8.00 -10.86
N ALA A 733 19.96 -9.14 -10.44
CA ALA A 733 20.61 -10.12 -9.59
C ALA A 733 21.88 -10.70 -10.24
N GLN A 734 21.86 -10.94 -11.55
CA GLN A 734 23.02 -11.47 -12.30
C GLN A 734 24.27 -10.58 -12.20
N HIS A 735 24.09 -9.26 -12.03
CA HIS A 735 25.18 -8.28 -11.98
C HIS A 735 25.30 -7.59 -10.61
N SER A 736 24.66 -8.14 -9.58
CA SER A 736 24.48 -7.46 -8.29
C SER A 736 25.80 -7.28 -7.52
N ASN A 737 26.73 -8.24 -7.63
CA ASN A 737 28.05 -8.18 -7.00
C ASN A 737 28.91 -7.03 -7.57
N VAL A 738 28.95 -6.86 -8.89
CA VAL A 738 29.72 -5.78 -9.54
C VAL A 738 29.06 -4.42 -9.41
N THR A 739 27.76 -4.37 -9.11
CA THR A 739 26.98 -3.12 -8.96
C THR A 739 26.70 -2.73 -7.51
N ILE A 740 27.19 -3.49 -6.52
CA ILE A 740 26.90 -3.26 -5.10
C ILE A 740 27.22 -1.84 -4.61
N GLY A 741 28.34 -1.25 -5.06
CA GLY A 741 28.70 0.13 -4.70
C GLY A 741 27.70 1.15 -5.22
N ARG A 742 27.12 0.90 -6.40
CA ARG A 742 26.05 1.74 -6.97
C ARG A 742 24.74 1.55 -6.20
N HIS A 743 24.43 0.33 -5.78
CA HIS A 743 23.25 0.07 -4.93
C HIS A 743 23.35 0.78 -3.59
N GLN A 744 24.52 0.76 -2.94
CA GLN A 744 24.77 1.49 -1.70
C GLN A 744 24.50 2.99 -1.86
N GLN A 745 25.09 3.63 -2.88
CA GLN A 745 24.87 5.05 -3.16
C GLN A 745 23.38 5.35 -3.40
N TYR A 746 22.70 4.48 -4.13
CA TYR A 746 21.29 4.70 -4.45
C TYR A 746 20.38 4.54 -3.24
N VAL A 747 20.65 3.58 -2.32
CA VAL A 747 19.96 3.48 -1.02
C VAL A 747 20.10 4.79 -0.24
N GLN A 748 21.31 5.35 -0.16
CA GLN A 748 21.57 6.62 0.54
C GLN A 748 20.78 7.79 -0.08
N VAL A 749 20.60 7.81 -1.41
CA VAL A 749 19.79 8.82 -2.09
C VAL A 749 18.30 8.66 -1.78
N LEU A 750 17.78 7.44 -1.77
CA LEU A 750 16.39 7.16 -1.42
C LEU A 750 16.08 7.54 0.04
N GLU A 751 17.04 7.37 0.95
CA GLU A 751 16.92 7.82 2.34
C GLU A 751 16.98 9.34 2.48
N LYS A 752 17.94 9.98 1.79
CA LYS A 752 18.08 11.45 1.81
C LYS A 752 16.81 12.16 1.31
N THR A 753 16.10 11.54 0.38
CA THR A 753 14.82 12.05 -0.15
C THR A 753 13.61 11.68 0.71
N GLY A 754 13.80 10.95 1.81
CA GLY A 754 12.71 10.49 2.69
C GLY A 754 11.83 9.40 2.08
N THR A 755 12.19 8.87 0.90
CA THR A 755 11.37 7.89 0.19
C THR A 755 11.47 6.50 0.83
N LEU A 756 12.67 6.15 1.32
CA LEU A 756 13.02 4.85 1.90
C LEU A 756 13.59 5.04 3.32
N ASN A 757 13.33 4.08 4.20
CA ASN A 757 14.06 3.93 5.46
C ASN A 757 14.69 2.53 5.48
N ARG A 758 16.03 2.45 5.43
CA ARG A 758 16.73 1.17 5.24
C ARG A 758 16.54 0.22 6.42
N THR A 759 16.44 0.75 7.65
CA THR A 759 16.20 -0.04 8.87
C THR A 759 14.82 -0.68 8.84
N VAL A 760 13.79 0.08 8.43
CA VAL A 760 12.42 -0.43 8.30
C VAL A 760 12.35 -1.53 7.24
N GLU A 761 13.05 -1.39 6.11
CA GLU A 761 13.03 -2.37 5.01
C GLU A 761 14.09 -3.49 5.12
N PHE A 762 14.85 -3.52 6.21
CA PHE A 762 15.90 -4.51 6.45
C PHE A 762 16.96 -4.56 5.34
N LEU A 763 17.30 -3.40 4.77
CA LEU A 763 18.39 -3.26 3.81
C LEU A 763 19.74 -3.06 4.53
N PRO A 764 20.87 -3.43 3.90
CA PRO A 764 22.17 -3.38 4.56
C PRO A 764 22.58 -1.98 5.04
N THR A 765 23.25 -1.93 6.18
CA THR A 765 24.04 -0.79 6.65
C THR A 765 25.27 -0.56 5.77
N ASP A 766 25.90 0.60 5.88
CA ASP A 766 27.10 0.91 5.09
C ASP A 766 28.27 -0.06 5.37
N ASN A 767 28.38 -0.56 6.61
CA ASN A 767 29.37 -1.57 6.97
C ASN A 767 29.06 -2.92 6.33
N GLU A 768 27.80 -3.37 6.38
CA GLU A 768 27.38 -4.63 5.73
C GLU A 768 27.54 -4.57 4.21
N PHE A 769 27.30 -3.42 3.57
CA PHE A 769 27.60 -3.23 2.15
C PHE A 769 29.10 -3.44 1.85
N LEU A 770 29.99 -2.92 2.70
CA LEU A 770 31.43 -3.08 2.54
C LEU A 770 31.88 -4.53 2.78
N GLU A 771 31.35 -5.20 3.80
CA GLU A 771 31.60 -6.61 4.07
C GLU A 771 31.18 -7.49 2.89
N ARG A 772 29.97 -7.28 2.36
CA ARG A 772 29.49 -8.01 1.17
C ARG A 772 30.35 -7.74 -0.05
N LYS A 773 30.75 -6.49 -0.29
CA LYS A 773 31.65 -6.13 -1.40
C LYS A 773 32.99 -6.87 -1.29
N ASN A 774 33.59 -6.93 -0.10
CA ASN A 774 34.84 -7.64 0.14
C ASN A 774 34.69 -9.16 -0.03
N ALA A 775 33.50 -9.70 0.24
CA ALA A 775 33.14 -11.09 -0.01
C ALA A 775 32.68 -11.38 -1.45
N ASN A 776 32.75 -10.41 -2.37
CA ASN A 776 32.23 -10.50 -3.75
C ASN A 776 30.73 -10.87 -3.82
N LEU A 777 29.96 -10.47 -2.81
CA LEU A 777 28.52 -10.63 -2.72
C LEU A 777 27.80 -9.33 -3.14
N GLY A 778 26.60 -9.49 -3.69
CA GLY A 778 25.70 -8.39 -4.04
C GLY A 778 24.52 -8.26 -3.07
N LEU A 779 23.54 -7.43 -3.47
CA LEU A 779 22.19 -7.52 -2.91
C LEU A 779 21.48 -8.77 -3.45
N THR A 780 20.73 -9.42 -2.57
CA THR A 780 19.87 -10.57 -2.88
C THR A 780 18.59 -10.11 -3.59
N ARG A 781 17.85 -11.05 -4.21
CA ARG A 781 16.57 -10.74 -4.90
C ARG A 781 15.53 -10.07 -4.01
N PRO A 782 15.29 -10.51 -2.75
CA PRO A 782 14.38 -9.81 -1.84
C PRO A 782 14.77 -8.35 -1.60
N GLU A 783 16.07 -8.03 -1.53
CA GLU A 783 16.55 -6.65 -1.36
C GLU A 783 16.40 -5.85 -2.67
N LEU A 784 16.69 -6.46 -3.82
CA LEU A 784 16.47 -5.85 -5.14
C LEU A 784 14.98 -5.59 -5.41
N ALA A 785 14.08 -6.44 -4.94
CA ALA A 785 12.63 -6.26 -5.01
C ALA A 785 12.19 -4.99 -4.26
N VAL A 786 12.75 -4.74 -3.07
CA VAL A 786 12.52 -3.50 -2.31
C VAL A 786 12.99 -2.29 -3.11
N LEU A 787 14.22 -2.32 -3.65
CA LEU A 787 14.75 -1.20 -4.45
C LEU A 787 13.91 -0.94 -5.72
N LEU A 788 13.46 -1.99 -6.40
CA LEU A 788 12.58 -1.86 -7.56
C LEU A 788 11.26 -1.17 -7.18
N ALA A 789 10.60 -1.60 -6.10
CA ALA A 789 9.35 -1.00 -5.65
C ALA A 789 9.52 0.47 -5.23
N TYR A 790 10.51 0.77 -4.40
CA TYR A 790 10.77 2.14 -3.93
C TYR A 790 11.20 3.09 -5.05
N THR A 791 11.91 2.58 -6.07
CA THR A 791 12.24 3.37 -7.26
C THR A 791 10.99 3.73 -8.05
N LYS A 792 10.07 2.78 -8.25
CA LYS A 792 8.81 3.05 -8.94
C LYS A 792 7.99 4.10 -8.21
N ILE A 793 7.94 4.01 -6.88
CA ILE A 793 7.28 4.99 -6.01
C ILE A 793 7.93 6.37 -6.18
N GLN A 794 9.26 6.46 -6.14
CA GLN A 794 9.99 7.72 -6.29
C GLN A 794 9.75 8.36 -7.66
N ILE A 795 9.94 7.59 -8.74
CA ILE A 795 9.74 8.07 -10.12
C ILE A 795 8.28 8.50 -10.32
N LYS A 796 7.31 7.73 -9.81
CA LYS A 796 5.89 8.11 -9.89
C LYS A 796 5.64 9.46 -9.21
N SER A 797 6.16 9.66 -8.00
CA SER A 797 6.05 10.95 -7.29
C SER A 797 6.64 12.09 -8.10
N MET A 798 7.87 11.92 -8.61
CA MET A 798 8.55 12.93 -9.41
C MET A 798 7.79 13.27 -10.70
N ILE A 799 7.16 12.28 -11.35
CA ILE A 799 6.34 12.53 -12.54
C ILE A 799 5.06 13.28 -12.18
N LEU A 800 4.40 12.94 -11.07
CA LEU A 800 3.21 13.65 -10.59
C LEU A 800 3.49 15.12 -10.28
N ASP A 801 4.69 15.42 -9.79
CA ASP A 801 5.18 16.78 -9.50
C ASP A 801 5.70 17.54 -10.75
N SER A 802 5.58 16.94 -11.95
CA SER A 802 6.05 17.51 -13.23
C SER A 802 4.91 17.95 -14.14
N ASN A 803 5.25 18.45 -15.34
CA ASN A 803 4.31 18.83 -16.40
C ASN A 803 4.19 17.78 -17.53
N LEU A 804 4.69 16.55 -17.33
CA LEU A 804 4.67 15.50 -18.35
C LEU A 804 3.26 15.16 -18.85
N GLN A 805 2.22 15.32 -18.02
CA GLN A 805 0.82 15.14 -18.42
C GLN A 805 0.34 16.12 -19.51
N GLU A 806 1.09 17.20 -19.80
CA GLU A 806 0.74 18.17 -20.83
C GLU A 806 1.27 17.77 -22.21
N ASP A 807 2.23 16.83 -22.30
CA ASP A 807 2.79 16.39 -23.59
C ASP A 807 1.80 15.48 -24.33
N PRO A 808 1.29 15.88 -25.52
CA PRO A 808 0.28 15.12 -26.23
C PRO A 808 0.72 13.72 -26.66
N TYR A 809 2.03 13.50 -26.84
CA TYR A 809 2.55 12.19 -27.25
C TYR A 809 2.48 11.18 -26.11
N LEU A 810 2.60 11.63 -24.86
CA LEU A 810 2.57 10.76 -23.69
C LEU A 810 1.16 10.27 -23.36
N TYR A 811 0.12 10.85 -23.97
CA TYR A 811 -1.25 10.38 -23.82
C TYR A 811 -1.45 8.93 -24.25
N ASP A 812 -0.78 8.50 -25.32
CA ASP A 812 -0.91 7.12 -25.81
C ASP A 812 -0.35 6.11 -24.80
N ILE A 813 0.59 6.52 -23.94
CA ILE A 813 1.14 5.69 -22.85
C ILE A 813 0.11 5.49 -21.75
N ALA A 814 -0.68 6.50 -21.37
CA ALA A 814 -1.75 6.30 -20.37
C ALA A 814 -2.77 5.25 -20.86
N SER A 815 -3.01 5.18 -22.17
CA SER A 815 -3.92 4.21 -22.80
C SER A 815 -3.47 2.76 -22.63
N THR A 816 -2.18 2.49 -22.42
CA THR A 816 -1.68 1.12 -22.25
C THR A 816 -2.14 0.47 -20.95
N ALA A 817 -2.65 1.27 -20.00
CA ALA A 817 -3.33 0.76 -18.81
C ALA A 817 -4.71 0.12 -19.11
N PHE A 818 -5.22 0.23 -20.34
CA PHE A 818 -6.54 -0.28 -20.71
C PHE A 818 -6.43 -1.31 -21.84
N PRO A 819 -7.35 -2.30 -21.90
CA PRO A 819 -7.41 -3.25 -23.00
C PRO A 819 -7.51 -2.57 -24.38
N PRO A 820 -6.93 -3.15 -25.45
CA PRO A 820 -7.01 -2.61 -26.81
C PRO A 820 -8.43 -2.25 -27.28
N ILE A 821 -9.44 -3.04 -26.91
CA ILE A 821 -10.85 -2.74 -27.24
C ILE A 821 -11.28 -1.40 -26.62
N MET A 822 -10.88 -1.15 -25.38
CA MET A 822 -11.18 0.09 -24.65
C MET A 822 -10.47 1.29 -25.26
N GLN A 823 -9.21 1.13 -25.65
CA GLN A 823 -8.46 2.18 -26.35
C GLN A 823 -9.17 2.58 -27.66
N LYS A 824 -9.59 1.61 -28.46
CA LYS A 824 -10.26 1.85 -29.75
C LYS A 824 -11.65 2.51 -29.59
N LYS A 825 -12.44 2.07 -28.61
CA LYS A 825 -13.84 2.52 -28.44
C LYS A 825 -13.97 3.79 -27.60
N TYR A 826 -13.13 3.93 -26.57
CA TYR A 826 -13.25 4.97 -25.54
C TYR A 826 -11.99 5.85 -25.41
N GLY A 827 -11.00 5.75 -26.32
CA GLY A 827 -9.76 6.54 -26.24
C GLY A 827 -9.96 8.06 -26.19
N LYS A 828 -11.06 8.60 -26.73
CA LYS A 828 -11.39 10.03 -26.63
C LYS A 828 -11.77 10.47 -25.21
N ILE A 829 -12.55 9.65 -24.49
CA ILE A 829 -12.99 9.97 -23.13
C ILE A 829 -11.91 9.69 -22.09
N LEU A 830 -10.97 8.78 -22.40
CA LEU A 830 -9.87 8.44 -21.53
C LEU A 830 -9.04 9.67 -21.10
N ARG A 831 -8.91 10.67 -21.98
CA ARG A 831 -8.21 11.93 -21.66
C ARG A 831 -8.84 12.72 -20.51
N ASN A 832 -10.13 12.50 -20.26
CA ASN A 832 -10.88 13.13 -19.18
C ASN A 832 -11.05 12.18 -17.98
N HIS A 833 -10.26 11.11 -17.90
CA HIS A 833 -10.27 10.23 -16.74
C HIS A 833 -9.82 11.02 -15.49
N PRO A 834 -10.53 10.96 -14.35
CA PRO A 834 -10.18 11.76 -13.17
C PRO A 834 -8.79 11.45 -12.62
N LEU A 835 -8.29 10.24 -12.84
CA LEU A 835 -6.95 9.78 -12.47
C LEU A 835 -5.96 9.74 -13.64
N PHE A 836 -6.19 10.52 -14.70
CA PHE A 836 -5.35 10.46 -15.90
C PHE A 836 -3.86 10.69 -15.58
N ARG A 837 -3.56 11.66 -14.70
CA ARG A 837 -2.19 12.00 -14.29
C ARG A 837 -1.53 10.83 -13.56
N GLU A 838 -2.24 10.20 -12.64
CA GLU A 838 -1.75 9.07 -11.86
C GLU A 838 -1.58 7.81 -12.71
N ILE A 839 -2.50 7.54 -13.65
CA ILE A 839 -2.36 6.46 -14.63
C ILE A 839 -1.10 6.65 -15.47
N LEU A 840 -0.91 7.86 -16.02
CA LEU A 840 0.28 8.17 -16.83
C LEU A 840 1.57 7.97 -16.03
N ALA A 841 1.61 8.51 -14.80
CA ALA A 841 2.78 8.41 -13.93
C ALA A 841 3.12 6.94 -13.58
N THR A 842 2.11 6.12 -13.29
CA THR A 842 2.28 4.69 -13.04
C THR A 842 2.78 3.95 -14.28
N GLN A 843 2.18 4.16 -15.46
CA GLN A 843 2.58 3.48 -16.69
C GLN A 843 4.02 3.86 -17.10
N LEU A 844 4.40 5.14 -16.99
CA LEU A 844 5.76 5.61 -17.26
C LEU A 844 6.78 5.03 -16.27
N SER A 845 6.46 5.06 -14.98
CA SER A 845 7.30 4.52 -13.92
C SER A 845 7.55 3.01 -14.12
N ASN A 846 6.49 2.24 -14.35
CA ASN A 846 6.58 0.81 -14.67
C ASN A 846 7.45 0.57 -15.91
N LYS A 847 7.19 1.29 -17.00
CA LYS A 847 7.92 1.14 -18.26
C LYS A 847 9.42 1.38 -18.08
N ILE A 848 9.80 2.50 -17.46
CA ILE A 848 11.22 2.88 -17.26
C ILE A 848 11.93 1.85 -16.37
N VAL A 849 11.34 1.53 -15.22
CA VAL A 849 12.01 0.66 -14.24
C VAL A 849 12.10 -0.78 -14.76
N ASN A 850 11.04 -1.30 -15.38
CA ASN A 850 11.05 -2.66 -15.91
C ASN A 850 12.01 -2.79 -17.10
N GLU A 851 12.08 -1.79 -17.99
CA GLU A 851 12.93 -1.86 -19.19
C GLU A 851 14.39 -1.54 -18.90
N MET A 852 14.70 -0.58 -18.01
CA MET A 852 16.07 -0.07 -17.82
C MET A 852 16.68 -0.39 -16.44
N GLY A 853 15.87 -0.82 -15.49
CA GLY A 853 16.29 -1.12 -14.12
C GLY A 853 16.24 0.09 -13.18
N PHE A 854 16.33 -0.21 -11.89
CA PHE A 854 16.01 0.75 -10.81
C PHE A 854 17.08 1.83 -10.55
N THR A 855 18.27 1.76 -11.16
CA THR A 855 19.29 2.83 -11.04
C THR A 855 19.34 3.76 -12.25
N PHE A 856 18.57 3.49 -13.31
CA PHE A 856 18.68 4.22 -14.58
C PHE A 856 18.38 5.71 -14.44
N THR A 857 17.23 6.07 -13.90
CA THR A 857 16.81 7.47 -13.75
C THR A 857 17.77 8.24 -12.86
N TYR A 858 18.12 7.69 -11.70
CA TYR A 858 19.10 8.27 -10.79
C TYR A 858 20.43 8.56 -11.49
N ARG A 859 20.94 7.60 -12.27
CA ARG A 859 22.17 7.80 -13.05
C ARG A 859 22.03 8.89 -14.09
N MET A 860 20.94 8.91 -14.85
CA MET A 860 20.73 9.99 -15.83
C MET A 860 20.71 11.37 -15.17
N GLN A 861 20.06 11.52 -14.01
CA GLN A 861 20.09 12.77 -13.25
C GLN A 861 21.50 13.15 -12.82
N LEU A 862 22.25 12.19 -12.27
CA LEU A 862 23.58 12.42 -11.74
C LEU A 862 24.59 12.75 -12.85
N GLU A 863 24.53 12.02 -13.96
CA GLU A 863 25.51 12.08 -15.03
C GLU A 863 25.23 13.22 -16.04
N THR A 864 24.04 13.82 -16.04
CA THR A 864 23.64 14.88 -17.00
C THR A 864 23.08 16.15 -16.33
N GLY A 865 22.67 16.08 -15.07
CA GLY A 865 21.94 17.17 -14.38
C GLY A 865 20.49 17.32 -14.81
N ALA A 866 19.98 16.45 -15.70
CA ALA A 866 18.62 16.53 -16.22
C ALA A 866 17.56 16.24 -15.15
N ASN A 867 16.41 16.91 -15.28
CA ASN A 867 15.26 16.63 -14.43
C ASN A 867 14.45 15.41 -14.95
N ILE A 868 13.43 14.98 -14.19
CA ILE A 868 12.63 13.81 -14.55
C ILE A 868 11.89 13.98 -15.88
N GLU A 869 11.41 15.18 -16.20
CA GLU A 869 10.68 15.44 -17.44
C GLU A 869 11.58 15.20 -18.66
N GLU A 870 12.79 15.76 -18.64
CA GLU A 870 13.77 15.59 -19.70
C GLU A 870 14.18 14.12 -19.86
N ILE A 871 14.42 13.42 -18.75
CA ILE A 871 14.81 12.00 -18.76
C ILE A 871 13.70 11.13 -19.33
N VAL A 872 12.45 11.33 -18.92
CA VAL A 872 11.30 10.57 -19.43
C VAL A 872 11.15 10.81 -20.94
N ARG A 873 11.18 12.06 -21.39
CA ARG A 873 11.05 12.40 -22.83
C ARG A 873 12.19 11.78 -23.64
N ALA A 874 13.43 11.87 -23.15
CA ALA A 874 14.60 11.30 -23.79
C ALA A 874 14.54 9.76 -23.87
N PHE A 875 14.11 9.11 -22.79
CA PHE A 875 13.94 7.66 -22.74
C PHE A 875 12.85 7.19 -23.70
N ILE A 876 11.69 7.86 -23.72
CA ILE A 876 10.59 7.50 -24.63
C ILE A 876 11.03 7.69 -26.08
N ALA A 877 11.72 8.80 -26.40
CA ALA A 877 12.28 9.00 -27.73
C ALA A 877 13.26 7.89 -28.12
N ALA A 878 14.22 7.58 -27.26
CA ALA A 878 15.19 6.50 -27.48
C ALA A 878 14.52 5.13 -27.66
N SER A 879 13.62 4.73 -26.76
CA SER A 879 12.92 3.45 -26.79
C SER A 879 12.08 3.28 -28.06
N LYS A 880 11.39 4.33 -28.51
CA LYS A 880 10.57 4.31 -29.73
C LYS A 880 11.41 4.32 -31.00
N ILE A 881 12.41 5.21 -31.11
CA ILE A 881 13.27 5.32 -32.29
C ILE A 881 14.01 4.02 -32.58
N PHE A 882 14.52 3.36 -31.53
CA PHE A 882 15.24 2.09 -31.68
C PHE A 882 14.34 0.84 -31.57
N LYS A 883 13.00 1.00 -31.58
CA LYS A 883 12.03 -0.11 -31.51
C LYS A 883 12.29 -1.11 -30.37
N ALA A 884 12.71 -0.61 -29.21
CA ALA A 884 13.19 -1.45 -28.08
C ALA A 884 12.13 -2.44 -27.56
N GLU A 885 10.84 -2.05 -27.58
CA GLU A 885 9.74 -2.92 -27.17
C GLU A 885 9.50 -4.07 -28.17
N GLU A 886 9.56 -3.80 -29.48
CA GLU A 886 9.39 -4.83 -30.52
C GLU A 886 10.52 -5.86 -30.44
N LEU A 887 11.75 -5.38 -30.25
CA LEU A 887 12.92 -6.22 -30.11
C LEU A 887 12.87 -7.08 -28.85
N SER A 888 12.48 -6.50 -27.71
CA SER A 888 12.27 -7.26 -26.47
C SER A 888 11.29 -8.41 -26.69
N LYS A 889 10.16 -8.18 -27.36
CA LYS A 889 9.19 -9.25 -27.70
C LYS A 889 9.81 -10.36 -28.55
N VAL A 890 10.68 -10.01 -29.50
CA VAL A 890 11.42 -11.01 -30.30
C VAL A 890 12.36 -11.83 -29.43
N VAL A 891 13.07 -11.21 -28.48
CA VAL A 891 13.94 -11.92 -27.51
C VAL A 891 13.13 -12.86 -26.62
N GLU A 892 11.99 -12.39 -26.08
CA GLU A 892 11.09 -13.19 -25.26
C GLU A 892 10.58 -14.43 -26.01
N ALA A 893 10.20 -14.26 -27.28
CA ALA A 893 9.69 -15.33 -28.13
C ALA A 893 10.72 -16.44 -28.45
N LEU A 894 12.01 -16.22 -28.17
CA LEU A 894 13.02 -17.28 -28.25
C LEU A 894 12.80 -18.36 -27.17
N GLY A 895 12.23 -18.02 -26.02
CA GLY A 895 11.89 -19.00 -24.97
C GLY A 895 13.05 -19.93 -24.60
N TYR A 896 12.83 -21.25 -24.72
CA TYR A 896 13.83 -22.31 -24.49
C TYR A 896 14.70 -22.64 -25.72
N LYS A 897 14.61 -21.89 -26.83
CA LYS A 897 15.42 -22.11 -28.04
C LYS A 897 16.88 -21.69 -27.90
N VAL A 898 17.18 -20.79 -26.96
CA VAL A 898 18.53 -20.32 -26.61
C VAL A 898 18.70 -20.37 -25.09
N SER A 899 19.94 -20.29 -24.58
CA SER A 899 20.16 -20.22 -23.13
C SER A 899 19.65 -18.89 -22.54
N LEU A 900 19.31 -18.89 -21.24
CA LEU A 900 18.88 -17.67 -20.56
C LEU A 900 19.97 -16.60 -20.56
N ASP A 901 21.23 -16.99 -20.37
CA ASP A 901 22.38 -16.07 -20.45
C ASP A 901 22.46 -15.37 -21.81
N THR A 902 22.17 -16.09 -22.89
CA THR A 902 22.13 -15.50 -24.24
C THR A 902 21.01 -14.46 -24.34
N GLN A 903 19.83 -14.73 -23.79
CA GLN A 903 18.76 -13.72 -23.75
C GLN A 903 19.16 -12.49 -22.94
N TYR A 904 19.79 -12.67 -21.78
CA TYR A 904 20.28 -11.57 -20.96
C TYR A 904 21.37 -10.74 -21.66
N GLU A 905 22.26 -11.37 -22.42
CA GLU A 905 23.23 -10.68 -23.27
C GLU A 905 22.53 -9.82 -24.35
N MET A 906 21.49 -10.35 -25.00
CA MET A 906 20.67 -9.58 -25.96
C MET A 906 20.00 -8.37 -25.30
N TYR A 907 19.40 -8.56 -24.11
CA TYR A 907 18.81 -7.47 -23.34
C TYR A 907 19.82 -6.43 -22.90
N TYR A 908 21.04 -6.85 -22.55
CA TYR A 908 22.14 -5.93 -22.23
C TYR A 908 22.44 -5.01 -23.42
N HIS A 909 22.49 -5.55 -24.64
CA HIS A 909 22.69 -4.72 -25.84
C HIS A 909 21.52 -3.76 -26.11
N ILE A 910 20.27 -4.21 -25.94
CA ILE A 910 19.07 -3.36 -26.08
C ILE A 910 19.10 -2.23 -25.05
N ARG A 911 19.29 -2.54 -23.77
CA ARG A 911 19.41 -1.54 -22.69
C ARG A 911 20.57 -0.58 -22.94
N THR A 912 21.68 -1.09 -23.46
CA THR A 912 22.84 -0.25 -23.79
C THR A 912 22.50 0.77 -24.86
N VAL A 913 21.90 0.38 -26.00
CA VAL A 913 21.55 1.37 -27.04
C VAL A 913 20.54 2.41 -26.55
N VAL A 914 19.52 1.99 -25.79
CA VAL A 914 18.53 2.90 -25.21
C VAL A 914 19.18 3.87 -24.21
N ASN A 915 20.08 3.39 -23.35
CA ASN A 915 20.82 4.23 -22.41
C ASN A 915 21.64 5.30 -23.13
N LEU A 916 22.37 4.90 -24.16
CA LEU A 916 23.24 5.82 -24.92
C LEU A 916 22.45 6.82 -25.76
N ALA A 917 21.33 6.40 -26.33
CA ALA A 917 20.42 7.27 -27.05
C ALA A 917 19.72 8.26 -26.10
N THR A 918 19.28 7.80 -24.92
CA THR A 918 18.69 8.68 -23.89
C THR A 918 19.68 9.78 -23.52
N ARG A 919 20.92 9.40 -23.17
CA ARG A 919 21.99 10.36 -22.84
C ARG A 919 22.25 11.34 -23.99
N TRP A 920 22.29 10.85 -25.23
CA TRP A 920 22.47 11.70 -26.41
C TRP A 920 21.36 12.77 -26.53
N PHE A 921 20.10 12.38 -26.32
CA PHE A 921 18.99 13.33 -26.33
C PHE A 921 19.07 14.36 -25.20
N LEU A 922 19.50 13.95 -24.00
CA LEU A 922 19.67 14.85 -22.85
C LEU A 922 20.74 15.93 -23.08
N HIS A 923 21.82 15.61 -23.80
CA HIS A 923 22.83 16.61 -24.16
C HIS A 923 22.44 17.48 -25.36
N SER A 924 21.32 17.18 -26.02
CA SER A 924 20.85 17.88 -27.20
C SER A 924 19.76 18.91 -26.87
N ARG A 925 19.55 19.89 -27.75
CA ARG A 925 18.41 20.84 -27.63
C ARG A 925 17.09 20.27 -28.16
N HIS A 926 17.06 18.99 -28.55
CA HIS A 926 15.91 18.38 -29.24
C HIS A 926 14.67 18.23 -28.36
N LEU A 927 14.85 18.02 -27.05
CA LEU A 927 13.76 17.74 -26.12
C LEU A 927 12.81 18.92 -25.89
N ARG A 928 13.20 20.14 -26.29
CA ARG A 928 12.33 21.33 -26.29
C ARG A 928 11.29 21.31 -27.42
N LYS A 929 11.42 20.41 -28.39
CA LYS A 929 10.49 20.27 -29.51
C LYS A 929 9.36 19.31 -29.13
N ASP A 930 8.31 19.31 -29.96
CA ASP A 930 7.24 18.31 -29.93
C ASP A 930 7.83 16.89 -30.00
N LEU A 931 7.51 16.05 -29.01
CA LEU A 931 8.11 14.72 -28.84
C LEU A 931 7.72 13.78 -29.97
N GLY A 932 6.47 13.84 -30.45
CA GLY A 932 5.99 13.02 -31.56
C GLY A 932 6.75 13.31 -32.86
N LYS A 933 6.85 14.59 -33.23
CA LYS A 933 7.63 15.01 -34.41
C LYS A 933 9.09 14.63 -34.32
N LEU A 934 9.68 14.70 -33.12
CA LEU A 934 11.06 14.28 -32.89
C LEU A 934 11.23 12.78 -33.18
N ILE A 935 10.34 11.95 -32.62
CA ILE A 935 10.36 10.50 -32.81
C ILE A 935 10.16 10.15 -34.28
N ASP A 936 9.15 10.71 -34.95
CA ASP A 936 8.89 10.45 -36.37
C ASP A 936 10.10 10.80 -37.25
N GLN A 937 10.68 11.98 -37.03
CA GLN A 937 11.82 12.46 -37.81
C GLN A 937 13.03 11.52 -37.72
N PHE A 938 13.37 11.07 -36.51
CA PHE A 938 14.53 10.20 -36.30
C PHE A 938 14.24 8.76 -36.69
N SER A 939 13.02 8.26 -36.47
CA SER A 939 12.66 6.85 -36.75
C SER A 939 12.70 6.54 -38.24
N VAL A 940 12.14 7.42 -39.08
CA VAL A 940 12.15 7.25 -40.55
C VAL A 940 13.59 7.21 -41.09
N ARG A 941 14.42 8.17 -40.66
CA ARG A 941 15.81 8.26 -41.13
C ARG A 941 16.71 7.16 -40.55
N LEU A 942 16.38 6.62 -39.38
CA LEU A 942 17.09 5.49 -38.82
C LEU A 942 16.85 4.24 -39.67
N GLU A 943 15.62 4.04 -40.16
CA GLU A 943 15.30 2.90 -41.03
C GLU A 943 16.11 2.95 -42.33
N ASP A 944 16.27 4.13 -42.94
CA ASP A 944 17.12 4.33 -44.13
C ASP A 944 18.59 3.96 -43.89
N LEU A 945 19.07 4.09 -42.64
CA LEU A 945 20.46 3.84 -42.27
C LEU A 945 20.72 2.42 -41.76
N LYS A 946 19.68 1.68 -41.36
CA LYS A 946 19.79 0.38 -40.67
C LYS A 946 20.61 -0.64 -41.46
N ASP A 947 20.37 -0.74 -42.76
CA ASP A 947 21.05 -1.71 -43.63
C ASP A 947 22.41 -1.19 -44.14
N ILE A 948 22.59 0.14 -44.16
CA ILE A 948 23.78 0.79 -44.68
C ILE A 948 24.91 0.76 -43.65
N ILE A 949 24.62 1.05 -42.38
CA ILE A 949 25.64 1.19 -41.33
C ILE A 949 26.52 -0.04 -41.16
N PRO A 950 25.98 -1.28 -41.07
CA PRO A 950 26.80 -2.48 -40.97
C PRO A 950 27.81 -2.62 -42.12
N VAL A 951 27.46 -2.14 -43.31
CA VAL A 951 28.32 -2.18 -44.51
C VAL A 951 29.39 -1.08 -44.50
N LEU A 952 29.12 0.06 -43.87
CA LEU A 952 30.07 1.18 -43.75
C LEU A 952 31.13 0.98 -42.66
N MET A 953 30.96 -0.03 -41.80
CA MET A 953 31.96 -0.38 -40.79
C MET A 953 33.18 -1.03 -41.44
N ASP A 954 34.36 -0.52 -41.12
CA ASP A 954 35.64 -1.11 -41.54
C ASP A 954 36.60 -1.29 -40.34
N GLY A 955 37.74 -1.94 -40.56
CA GLY A 955 38.77 -2.14 -39.55
C GLY A 955 38.26 -2.83 -38.27
N GLN A 956 38.58 -2.25 -37.10
CA GLN A 956 38.21 -2.81 -35.79
C GLN A 956 36.69 -2.86 -35.56
N ALA A 957 35.92 -1.96 -36.17
CA ALA A 957 34.47 -1.91 -36.00
C ALA A 957 33.83 -3.11 -36.68
N LYS A 958 34.27 -3.41 -37.90
CA LYS A 958 33.82 -4.58 -38.65
C LYS A 958 34.18 -5.88 -37.93
N LEU A 959 35.40 -5.95 -37.36
CA LEU A 959 35.82 -7.11 -36.56
C LEU A 959 34.96 -7.30 -35.31
N TYR A 960 34.66 -6.23 -34.58
CA TYR A 960 33.75 -6.28 -33.42
C TYR A 960 32.36 -6.78 -33.83
N LEU A 961 31.79 -6.23 -34.92
CA LEU A 961 30.50 -6.68 -35.45
C LEU A 961 30.52 -8.17 -35.82
N SER A 962 31.54 -8.62 -36.55
CA SER A 962 31.64 -10.02 -36.98
C SER A 962 31.79 -10.96 -35.78
N THR A 963 32.60 -10.62 -34.78
CA THR A 963 32.79 -11.44 -33.57
C THR A 963 31.49 -11.61 -32.78
N ILE A 964 30.75 -10.51 -32.52
CA ILE A 964 29.48 -10.59 -31.77
C ILE A 964 28.42 -11.34 -32.59
N ASN A 965 28.33 -11.06 -33.90
CA ASN A 965 27.39 -11.74 -34.79
C ASN A 965 27.68 -13.26 -34.87
N GLU A 966 28.93 -13.66 -35.05
CA GLU A 966 29.35 -15.07 -35.05
C GLU A 966 29.07 -15.74 -33.70
N SER A 967 29.29 -15.04 -32.58
CA SER A 967 28.93 -15.55 -31.25
C SER A 967 27.42 -15.84 -31.16
N PHE A 968 26.56 -14.92 -31.57
CA PHE A 968 25.12 -15.12 -31.56
C PHE A 968 24.64 -16.21 -32.52
N LEU A 969 25.22 -16.28 -33.72
CA LEU A 969 24.95 -17.37 -34.67
C LEU A 969 25.32 -18.73 -34.07
N SER A 970 26.48 -18.82 -33.40
CA SER A 970 26.93 -20.06 -32.74
C SER A 970 26.02 -20.48 -31.57
N LYS A 971 25.33 -19.51 -30.94
CA LYS A 971 24.33 -19.71 -29.89
C LYS A 971 22.92 -19.99 -30.43
N GLY A 972 22.75 -20.12 -31.74
CA GLY A 972 21.49 -20.54 -32.39
C GLY A 972 20.52 -19.41 -32.73
N LEU A 973 20.96 -18.15 -32.74
CA LEU A 973 20.09 -17.03 -33.14
C LEU A 973 19.86 -17.01 -34.66
N PRO A 974 18.67 -16.62 -35.13
CA PRO A 974 18.44 -16.31 -36.54
C PRO A 974 19.40 -15.22 -37.03
N ALA A 975 19.94 -15.38 -38.24
CA ALA A 975 20.99 -14.49 -38.77
C ALA A 975 20.61 -13.01 -38.80
N GLU A 976 19.38 -12.70 -39.17
CA GLU A 976 18.87 -11.31 -39.18
C GLU A 976 18.87 -10.71 -37.77
N LEU A 977 18.44 -11.48 -36.77
CA LEU A 977 18.38 -11.03 -35.38
C LEU A 977 19.78 -10.88 -34.76
N ALA A 978 20.67 -11.83 -35.02
CA ALA A 978 22.07 -11.78 -34.59
C ALA A 978 22.76 -10.51 -35.12
N LEU A 979 22.60 -10.22 -36.42
CA LEU A 979 23.18 -9.03 -37.05
C LEU A 979 22.57 -7.75 -36.48
N THR A 980 21.25 -7.73 -36.31
CA THR A 980 20.53 -6.58 -35.76
C THR A 980 21.07 -6.21 -34.37
N ILE A 981 21.15 -7.18 -33.46
CA ILE A 981 21.63 -6.95 -32.08
C ILE A 981 23.12 -6.59 -32.05
N ALA A 982 23.94 -7.29 -32.85
CA ALA A 982 25.38 -7.00 -32.95
C ALA A 982 25.65 -5.57 -33.47
N SER A 983 24.75 -5.03 -34.30
CA SER A 983 24.88 -3.69 -34.88
C SER A 983 24.54 -2.53 -33.93
N TYR A 984 23.91 -2.78 -32.76
CA TYR A 984 23.35 -1.72 -31.91
C TYR A 984 24.35 -0.69 -31.41
N ARG A 985 25.58 -1.12 -31.15
CA ARG A 985 26.64 -0.19 -30.74
C ARG A 985 26.93 0.85 -31.83
N SER A 986 26.88 0.44 -33.09
CA SER A 986 27.12 1.30 -34.25
C SER A 986 25.88 2.07 -34.67
N ILE A 987 24.70 1.46 -34.57
CA ILE A 987 23.44 2.09 -34.96
C ILE A 987 23.07 3.29 -34.06
N HIS A 988 23.61 3.35 -32.83
CA HIS A 988 23.54 4.56 -31.99
C HIS A 988 24.14 5.79 -32.70
N THR A 989 25.20 5.62 -33.49
CA THR A 989 25.86 6.72 -34.21
C THR A 989 24.99 7.35 -35.29
N SER A 990 23.91 6.68 -35.71
CA SER A 990 22.89 7.24 -36.60
C SER A 990 22.31 8.55 -36.06
N LEU A 991 22.19 8.71 -34.73
CA LEU A 991 21.68 9.95 -34.14
C LEU A 991 22.55 11.16 -34.54
N ASN A 992 23.87 10.99 -34.47
CA ASN A 992 24.84 12.01 -34.91
C ASN A 992 24.70 12.31 -36.41
N ILE A 993 24.60 11.26 -37.23
CA ILE A 993 24.49 11.38 -38.70
C ILE A 993 23.19 12.10 -39.08
N ILE A 994 22.07 11.69 -38.48
CA ILE A 994 20.75 12.30 -38.68
C ILE A 994 20.76 13.76 -38.27
N GLU A 995 21.38 14.09 -37.12
CA GLU A 995 21.52 15.46 -36.65
C GLU A 995 22.28 16.33 -37.67
N ILE A 996 23.46 15.88 -38.11
CA ILE A 996 24.29 16.59 -39.10
C ILE A 996 23.52 16.81 -40.41
N ALA A 997 22.95 15.73 -40.96
CA ALA A 997 22.22 15.77 -42.22
C ALA A 997 21.00 16.70 -42.13
N THR A 998 20.29 16.68 -41.00
CA THR A 998 19.14 17.57 -40.77
C THR A 998 19.58 19.03 -40.65
N GLN A 999 20.51 19.34 -39.75
CA GLN A 999 20.87 20.72 -39.41
C GLN A 999 21.50 21.45 -40.60
N HIS A 1000 22.30 20.74 -41.40
CA HIS A 1000 23.01 21.32 -42.54
C HIS A 1000 22.37 21.02 -43.90
N LYS A 1001 21.22 20.33 -43.93
CA LYS A 1001 20.53 19.92 -45.16
C LYS A 1001 21.42 19.10 -46.11
N TYR A 1002 22.28 18.25 -45.55
CA TYR A 1002 23.09 17.31 -46.33
C TYR A 1002 22.29 16.03 -46.64
N GLU A 1003 22.70 15.33 -47.69
CA GLU A 1003 22.15 14.02 -48.05
C GLU A 1003 22.57 12.97 -47.01
N LEU A 1004 21.63 12.13 -46.57
CA LEU A 1004 21.77 11.28 -45.40
C LEU A 1004 22.83 10.18 -45.61
N ASN A 1005 22.79 9.49 -46.75
CA ASN A 1005 23.69 8.38 -47.06
C ASN A 1005 25.12 8.88 -47.30
N LEU A 1006 25.29 10.00 -47.99
CA LEU A 1006 26.58 10.67 -48.15
C LEU A 1006 27.15 11.10 -46.80
N THR A 1007 26.32 11.66 -45.92
CA THR A 1007 26.73 12.05 -44.56
C THR A 1007 27.21 10.82 -43.77
N ALA A 1008 26.48 9.71 -43.83
CA ALA A 1008 26.88 8.46 -43.18
C ALA A 1008 28.23 7.95 -43.71
N LYS A 1009 28.40 7.89 -45.03
CA LYS A 1009 29.66 7.45 -45.67
C LYS A 1009 30.84 8.33 -45.26
N VAL A 1010 30.69 9.65 -45.28
CA VAL A 1010 31.75 10.58 -44.87
C VAL A 1010 32.06 10.44 -43.37
N TYR A 1011 31.03 10.30 -42.51
CA TYR A 1011 31.19 10.13 -41.07
C TYR A 1011 32.03 8.89 -40.73
N PHE A 1012 31.73 7.73 -41.32
CA PHE A 1012 32.51 6.51 -41.07
C PHE A 1012 33.93 6.61 -41.64
N LEU A 1013 34.09 7.09 -42.87
CA LEU A 1013 35.40 7.21 -43.52
C LEU A 1013 36.35 8.17 -42.78
N ILE A 1014 35.88 9.37 -42.40
CA ILE A 1014 36.74 10.34 -41.71
C ILE A 1014 37.10 9.85 -40.30
N GLY A 1015 36.16 9.22 -39.59
CA GLY A 1015 36.39 8.67 -38.26
C GLY A 1015 37.44 7.56 -38.24
N GLU A 1016 37.43 6.72 -39.28
CA GLU A 1016 38.44 5.68 -39.48
C GLU A 1016 39.82 6.28 -39.80
N LYS A 1017 39.91 7.20 -40.78
CA LYS A 1017 41.19 7.82 -41.19
C LYS A 1017 41.88 8.58 -40.06
N ILE A 1018 41.13 9.02 -39.04
CA ILE A 1018 41.63 9.77 -37.89
C ILE A 1018 41.75 8.88 -36.62
N ASN A 1019 41.47 7.57 -36.71
CA ASN A 1019 41.54 6.61 -35.59
C ASN A 1019 40.60 6.90 -34.41
N LEU A 1020 39.44 7.53 -34.66
CA LEU A 1020 38.48 7.85 -33.60
C LEU A 1020 37.82 6.60 -33.00
N LEU A 1021 37.67 5.55 -33.80
CA LEU A 1021 37.12 4.28 -33.34
C LEU A 1021 37.97 3.65 -32.25
N TRP A 1022 39.29 3.61 -32.42
CA TRP A 1022 40.22 3.08 -31.42
C TRP A 1022 40.09 3.81 -30.08
N MET A 1023 39.96 5.14 -30.10
CA MET A 1023 39.73 5.91 -28.87
C MET A 1023 38.40 5.55 -28.22
N ARG A 1024 37.33 5.45 -29.02
CA ARG A 1024 36.00 5.07 -28.53
C ARG A 1024 36.01 3.67 -27.91
N ASP A 1025 36.74 2.73 -28.49
CA ASP A 1025 36.91 1.39 -27.95
C ASP A 1025 37.69 1.41 -26.64
N LYS A 1026 38.84 2.10 -26.58
CA LYS A 1026 39.63 2.18 -25.34
C LYS A 1026 38.87 2.84 -24.19
N ILE A 1027 38.15 3.94 -24.45
CA ILE A 1027 37.28 4.59 -23.45
C ILE A 1027 36.15 3.64 -23.04
N GLY A 1028 35.54 2.92 -23.99
CA GLY A 1028 34.43 2.01 -23.75
C GLY A 1028 34.79 0.74 -22.97
N THR A 1029 36.01 0.21 -23.17
CA THR A 1029 36.52 -0.99 -22.49
C THR A 1029 37.21 -0.70 -21.16
N ASP A 1030 37.27 0.56 -20.74
CA ASP A 1030 37.90 0.92 -19.47
C ASP A 1030 37.09 0.38 -18.28
N LEU A 1031 37.77 -0.41 -17.44
CA LEU A 1031 37.19 -1.14 -16.29
C LEU A 1031 37.38 -0.41 -14.96
N ARG A 1032 37.98 0.80 -14.94
CA ARG A 1032 38.14 1.56 -13.70
C ARG A 1032 36.78 1.87 -13.10
N GLN A 1033 36.72 1.75 -11.78
CA GLN A 1033 35.48 1.88 -11.01
C GLN A 1033 35.60 3.04 -10.03
N GLY A 1034 34.50 3.77 -9.88
CA GLY A 1034 34.45 4.92 -8.98
C GLY A 1034 33.58 6.00 -9.60
N TYR A 1035 33.00 6.83 -8.73
CA TYR A 1035 32.12 7.93 -9.14
C TYR A 1035 32.77 8.83 -10.20
N TRP A 1036 34.00 9.30 -9.93
CA TRP A 1036 34.73 10.21 -10.81
C TRP A 1036 35.21 9.54 -12.10
N ASP A 1037 35.63 8.27 -12.02
CA ASP A 1037 36.08 7.52 -13.19
C ASP A 1037 34.91 7.24 -14.16
N GLU A 1038 33.73 6.89 -13.63
CA GLU A 1038 32.52 6.68 -14.43
C GLU A 1038 32.10 7.99 -15.13
N LEU A 1039 32.08 9.12 -14.39
CA LEU A 1039 31.73 10.43 -14.94
C LEU A 1039 32.76 10.90 -16.00
N ALA A 1040 34.06 10.70 -15.75
CA ALA A 1040 35.13 11.05 -16.68
C ALA A 1040 35.00 10.25 -17.98
N ARG A 1041 34.77 8.92 -17.88
CA ARG A 1041 34.56 8.05 -19.04
C ARG A 1041 33.36 8.48 -19.89
N LEU A 1042 32.24 8.80 -19.25
CA LEU A 1042 31.04 9.28 -19.94
C LEU A 1042 31.28 10.63 -20.61
N THR A 1043 31.91 11.56 -19.91
CA THR A 1043 32.25 12.90 -20.44
C THR A 1043 33.17 12.79 -21.65
N LEU A 1044 34.23 11.98 -21.57
CA LEU A 1044 35.17 11.74 -22.68
C LEU A 1044 34.45 11.19 -23.91
N ARG A 1045 33.47 10.31 -23.70
CA ARG A 1045 32.66 9.76 -24.78
C ARG A 1045 31.78 10.81 -25.44
N ASP A 1046 31.12 11.67 -24.66
CA ASP A 1046 30.26 12.74 -25.18
C ASP A 1046 31.07 13.79 -25.96
N GLU A 1047 32.26 14.13 -25.45
CA GLU A 1047 33.21 15.03 -26.11
C GLU A 1047 33.76 14.42 -27.41
N LEU A 1048 34.05 13.12 -27.41
CA LEU A 1048 34.49 12.41 -28.63
C LEU A 1048 33.38 12.37 -29.70
N ASP A 1049 32.13 12.11 -29.30
CA ASP A 1049 30.99 12.13 -30.23
C ASP A 1049 30.75 13.54 -30.79
N SER A 1050 30.88 14.56 -29.95
CA SER A 1050 30.76 15.97 -30.36
C SER A 1050 31.87 16.40 -31.31
N ALA A 1051 33.12 16.00 -31.04
CA ALA A 1051 34.25 16.24 -31.92
C ALA A 1051 34.07 15.51 -33.27
N HIS A 1052 33.57 14.27 -33.26
CA HIS A 1052 33.33 13.53 -34.50
C HIS A 1052 32.23 14.17 -35.36
N ARG A 1053 31.16 14.69 -34.75
CA ARG A 1053 30.14 15.48 -35.45
C ARG A 1053 30.75 16.72 -36.10
N ALA A 1054 31.51 17.50 -35.33
CA ALA A 1054 32.13 18.74 -35.80
C ALA A 1054 33.13 18.48 -36.94
N LEU A 1055 33.91 17.41 -36.84
CA LEU A 1055 34.81 16.93 -37.89
C LEU A 1055 34.06 16.60 -39.18
N THR A 1056 33.00 15.81 -39.08
CA THR A 1056 32.17 15.44 -40.24
C THR A 1056 31.56 16.67 -40.91
N ILE A 1057 31.08 17.64 -40.11
CA ILE A 1057 30.56 18.92 -40.62
C ILE A 1057 31.65 19.71 -41.34
N SER A 1058 32.85 19.82 -40.75
CA SER A 1058 33.99 20.50 -41.37
C SER A 1058 34.35 19.86 -42.72
N THR A 1059 34.45 18.54 -42.76
CA THR A 1059 34.71 17.77 -43.98
C THR A 1059 33.66 18.00 -45.06
N LEU A 1060 32.37 17.92 -44.72
CA LEU A 1060 31.27 18.16 -45.67
C LEU A 1060 31.17 19.60 -46.13
N LYS A 1061 31.52 20.59 -45.29
CA LYS A 1061 31.57 22.01 -45.70
C LYS A 1061 32.62 22.27 -46.79
N GLN A 1062 33.74 21.55 -46.76
CA GLN A 1062 34.84 21.72 -47.72
C GLN A 1062 34.69 20.86 -48.99
N ARG A 1063 33.57 20.12 -49.15
CA ARG A 1063 33.33 19.21 -50.28
C ARG A 1063 33.20 19.88 -51.64
N ASN A 1064 32.90 21.18 -51.70
CA ASN A 1064 32.54 21.87 -52.94
C ASN A 1064 31.40 21.14 -53.70
N LYS A 1065 31.60 20.81 -54.98
CA LYS A 1065 30.68 20.03 -55.82
C LYS A 1065 30.98 18.51 -55.82
N MET A 1066 31.93 18.05 -55.00
CA MET A 1066 32.29 16.63 -54.92
C MET A 1066 31.11 15.84 -54.34
N THR A 1067 30.83 14.69 -54.95
CA THR A 1067 29.78 13.77 -54.53
C THR A 1067 30.31 12.42 -54.06
N ASP A 1068 31.58 12.10 -54.39
CA ASP A 1068 32.24 10.88 -53.94
C ASP A 1068 32.78 11.04 -52.50
N PRO A 1069 32.36 10.19 -51.53
CA PRO A 1069 32.79 10.31 -50.13
C PRO A 1069 34.30 10.24 -49.92
N LEU A 1070 35.02 9.41 -50.69
CA LEU A 1070 36.48 9.26 -50.56
C LEU A 1070 37.20 10.50 -51.05
N GLU A 1071 36.78 11.06 -52.19
CA GLU A 1071 37.31 12.33 -52.71
C GLU A 1071 37.12 13.47 -51.69
N ILE A 1072 35.93 13.57 -51.09
CA ILE A 1072 35.61 14.58 -50.06
C ILE A 1072 36.56 14.48 -48.86
N VAL A 1073 36.74 13.26 -48.32
CA VAL A 1073 37.60 13.01 -47.16
C VAL A 1073 39.07 13.29 -47.51
N ASN A 1074 39.57 12.81 -48.65
CA ASN A 1074 40.96 13.03 -49.08
C ASN A 1074 41.25 14.52 -49.33
N ASN A 1075 40.32 15.25 -49.93
CA ASN A 1075 40.43 16.71 -50.11
C ASN A 1075 40.55 17.43 -48.75
N TRP A 1076 39.72 17.08 -47.77
CA TRP A 1076 39.84 17.65 -46.42
C TRP A 1076 41.18 17.28 -45.75
N LEU A 1077 41.63 16.03 -45.86
CA LEU A 1077 42.92 15.59 -45.30
C LEU A 1077 44.09 16.38 -45.91
N SER A 1078 44.12 16.54 -47.23
CA SER A 1078 45.20 17.26 -47.93
C SER A 1078 45.32 18.74 -47.53
N LYS A 1079 44.19 19.41 -47.26
CA LYS A 1079 44.15 20.83 -46.86
C LYS A 1079 44.59 21.05 -45.41
N ASN A 1080 44.59 20.00 -44.59
CA ASN A 1080 44.81 20.08 -43.14
C ASN A 1080 46.06 19.33 -42.66
N GLN A 1081 46.99 19.02 -43.58
CA GLN A 1081 48.13 18.12 -43.35
C GLN A 1081 48.98 18.49 -42.12
N LEU A 1082 49.33 19.77 -41.94
CA LEU A 1082 50.14 20.24 -40.81
C LEU A 1082 49.48 19.98 -39.44
N SER A 1083 48.16 20.14 -39.36
CA SER A 1083 47.40 19.86 -38.13
C SER A 1083 47.24 18.35 -37.92
N LEU A 1084 47.15 17.57 -38.99
CA LEU A 1084 47.04 16.12 -38.95
C LEU A 1084 48.34 15.42 -38.53
N GLU A 1085 49.51 15.94 -38.89
CA GLU A 1085 50.80 15.40 -38.43
C GLU A 1085 50.92 15.45 -36.90
N ARG A 1086 50.45 16.54 -36.28
CA ARG A 1086 50.40 16.68 -34.81
C ARG A 1086 49.45 15.68 -34.18
N TRP A 1087 48.24 15.55 -34.74
CA TRP A 1087 47.26 14.56 -34.30
C TRP A 1087 47.81 13.13 -34.39
N GLN A 1088 48.39 12.76 -35.53
CA GLN A 1088 48.96 11.44 -35.75
C GLN A 1088 50.09 11.14 -34.77
N SER A 1089 50.99 12.10 -34.54
CA SER A 1089 52.06 11.96 -33.55
C SER A 1089 51.51 11.71 -32.14
N LEU A 1090 50.45 12.43 -31.74
CA LEU A 1090 49.80 12.23 -30.45
C LEU A 1090 49.11 10.85 -30.37
N MET A 1091 48.42 10.43 -31.43
CA MET A 1091 47.77 9.13 -31.50
C MET A 1091 48.76 7.98 -31.44
N THR A 1092 49.89 8.06 -32.13
CA THR A 1092 50.95 7.04 -32.04
C THR A 1092 51.52 6.95 -30.61
N LYS A 1093 51.73 8.10 -29.93
CA LYS A 1093 52.16 8.11 -28.52
C LYS A 1093 51.13 7.45 -27.60
N LEU A 1094 49.85 7.71 -27.81
CA LEU A 1094 48.75 7.08 -27.07
C LEU A 1094 48.69 5.57 -27.29
N GLN A 1095 48.74 5.13 -28.56
CA GLN A 1095 48.67 3.71 -28.94
C GLN A 1095 49.85 2.89 -28.42
N ASN A 1096 51.03 3.50 -28.32
CA ASN A 1096 52.24 2.85 -27.81
C ASN A 1096 52.36 2.93 -26.28
N ASN A 1097 51.47 3.64 -25.57
CA ASN A 1097 51.51 3.73 -24.12
C ASN A 1097 50.68 2.59 -23.49
N PRO A 1098 51.28 1.71 -22.68
CA PRO A 1098 50.54 0.64 -22.00
C PRO A 1098 49.60 1.14 -20.89
N ASN A 1099 49.88 2.32 -20.31
CA ASN A 1099 49.13 2.89 -19.19
C ASN A 1099 48.48 4.22 -19.62
N ILE A 1100 47.28 4.12 -20.21
CA ILE A 1100 46.52 5.30 -20.65
C ILE A 1100 45.57 5.75 -19.53
N ASP A 1101 45.70 7.00 -19.10
CA ASP A 1101 44.76 7.63 -18.18
C ASP A 1101 43.72 8.52 -18.89
N TYR A 1102 42.71 9.01 -18.14
CA TYR A 1102 41.68 9.88 -18.70
C TYR A 1102 42.20 11.25 -19.12
N VAL A 1103 43.24 11.77 -18.46
CA VAL A 1103 43.86 13.06 -18.80
C VAL A 1103 44.44 13.02 -20.20
N MET A 1104 45.10 11.91 -20.56
CA MET A 1104 45.63 11.70 -21.90
C MET A 1104 44.52 11.71 -22.97
N PHE A 1105 43.36 11.12 -22.70
CA PHE A 1105 42.20 11.20 -23.61
C PHE A 1105 41.65 12.61 -23.74
N PHE A 1106 41.54 13.38 -22.64
CA PHE A 1106 41.11 14.78 -22.70
C PHE A 1106 42.06 15.63 -23.55
N ILE A 1107 43.37 15.42 -23.43
CA ILE A 1107 44.38 16.12 -24.25
C ILE A 1107 44.20 15.77 -25.73
N ALA A 1108 44.00 14.49 -26.05
CA ALA A 1108 43.74 14.08 -27.43
C ALA A 1108 42.47 14.71 -27.99
N ILE A 1109 41.34 14.63 -27.29
CA ILE A 1109 40.10 15.25 -27.78
C ILE A 1109 40.28 16.76 -27.97
N ARG A 1110 41.00 17.44 -27.08
CA ARG A 1110 41.32 18.87 -27.24
C ARG A 1110 42.15 19.14 -28.50
N GLU A 1111 43.13 18.30 -28.81
CA GLU A 1111 43.90 18.45 -30.05
C GLU A 1111 43.05 18.17 -31.29
N LEU A 1112 42.17 17.17 -31.25
CA LEU A 1112 41.19 16.93 -32.31
C LEU A 1112 40.31 18.16 -32.57
N VAL A 1113 39.81 18.79 -31.51
CA VAL A 1113 39.03 20.04 -31.60
C VAL A 1113 39.88 21.18 -32.19
N ASN A 1114 41.17 21.26 -31.87
CA ASN A 1114 42.07 22.25 -32.49
C ASN A 1114 42.25 22.02 -33.99
N VAL A 1115 42.38 20.77 -34.43
CA VAL A 1115 42.43 20.41 -35.85
C VAL A 1115 41.16 20.91 -36.55
N ILE A 1116 39.99 20.64 -35.97
CA ILE A 1116 38.68 21.04 -36.53
C ILE A 1116 38.50 22.56 -36.56
N LYS A 1117 39.01 23.30 -35.59
CA LYS A 1117 38.90 24.78 -35.56
C LYS A 1117 39.82 25.47 -36.57
N ARG A 1118 40.91 24.82 -36.96
CA ARG A 1118 41.89 25.35 -37.91
C ARG A 1118 41.57 24.99 -39.36
N SER A 1119 40.78 23.93 -39.56
CA SER A 1119 40.16 23.56 -40.85
C SER A 1119 38.97 24.44 -41.17
#